data_AF-A0A2S2DYG1-F1
#
_entry.id   AF-A0A2S2DYG1-F1
#
_cell.length_a   1.000
_cell.length_b   1.000
_cell.length_c   1.000
_cell.angle_alpha   90.00
_cell.angle_beta   90.00
_cell.angle_gamma   90.00
#
_symmetry.space_group_name_H-M   'P 1'
#
loop_
_entity.id
_entity.type
_entity.pdbx_description
1 polymer ?
#
loop_
_entity_poly.entity_id
_entity_poly.type
_entity_poly.pdbx_seq_one_letter_code
_entity_poly.pdbx_strand_id
1 'polypeptide(L)'
;MHGLALRASVIQRFKPIITNISVQNSTELIAFLGRLHPLIVHFPISLLWVVLLLEAISWKQSSHQFKPAIHLMLWVVSISALLAVAFGLILSNQDDYAGTTVAWHQWSGIATLVLAALALLAFKADETKSYRALLLLSVFGVTFAGHYGAMLTHGDDYLSSVWNPEMSKDSTSVAPKIDVKKLQGDINVDQKEALAIEARSILTKHCTNCHGTKKVKGKLRLDELKYVLKGGENGEALVIGHPEKSDIIHRIKLPASHDDAMPTKGKRLTKAEIEVLETWIKQGAPWPNSPNTTRPLALPEDKEKDLAISNDLPTGPVPAAFQEGENAVASPAVQILNTNQVDELNIKVRTILAHNCYSCHNATKTKGKLRLDKKEFLFKGGENGPILVAGYPDKSDMIRRVKLPEGHDDAMPTKGKRLTKEDVALLEFWIKQGAPWPTGPEKSLYRVAALEPRLPSLPTANAQAQQPIDLFVDQYFKKNKIAWKKPVDDATYIRRVYLDVQGLLPNPQAIQNFISDKRANKRELLVQSLLNDNSAYAQHWFSFWNDALRNDYTGTGYITGGRFGISKWLYGSLKNNKPYDQFVKELISPNKESEGFIKGIKWRGTINSSQSTEMQAAQNVAQVFLGLNLKCASCHDSFISDWKLDDAYAFANVFADQTLEIHKCDLPTGRMAGRGVLYNSLGKIKETPITADRLVQLADILVQKKNGRLYRTLVNRVWAQLMGRGIVEPVDVMDNEPWSQDLLDYLAYDFANNGSDMKRLMSQILTSKTYQLPTVGFKEVSMLTASNYVFKGMTKRRLTAEQFADAVSQSFFPLYSDSALAVKMLPTDIKKDIPFARAALVKNDPFLTALGRPNRETVSTSRTSQANLLQALELTNGVKFNYTLNTGAKIWVAKYSTSDALVNALYRQALGRNPSSREMELAIRYLGKKPSVEGVQDFVWAITLLPEFQLII
;
A
#
# COMPACT_ATOMS: atom_id res chain seq x y z
N MET A 1 56.17 19.88 -22.91
CA MET A 1 56.54 19.41 -21.56
C MET A 1 56.63 20.62 -20.65
N HIS A 2 55.65 20.84 -19.78
CA HIS A 2 55.64 21.72 -18.58
C HIS A 2 54.19 21.74 -18.06
N GLY A 3 53.75 20.62 -17.47
CA GLY A 3 52.36 20.45 -17.04
C GLY A 3 52.11 19.26 -16.12
N LEU A 4 53.16 18.72 -15.49
CA LEU A 4 53.05 17.58 -14.57
C LEU A 4 53.68 17.81 -13.19
N ALA A 5 54.23 18.99 -12.89
CA ALA A 5 54.93 19.22 -11.63
C ALA A 5 54.08 19.83 -10.49
N LEU A 6 52.81 20.21 -10.72
CA LEU A 6 51.97 20.87 -9.70
C LEU A 6 50.92 19.97 -9.02
N ARG A 7 50.98 18.64 -9.22
CA ARG A 7 50.11 17.67 -8.52
C ARG A 7 50.85 16.73 -7.56
N ALA A 8 52.10 17.02 -7.21
CA ALA A 8 52.88 16.19 -6.28
C ALA A 8 52.79 16.63 -4.80
N SER A 9 52.33 17.85 -4.49
CA SER A 9 52.30 18.36 -3.10
C SER A 9 51.03 17.99 -2.31
N VAL A 10 49.99 17.49 -2.97
CA VAL A 10 48.75 17.04 -2.31
C VAL A 10 48.88 15.59 -1.82
N ILE A 11 49.68 14.76 -2.50
CA ILE A 11 49.83 13.33 -2.16
C ILE A 11 50.74 13.11 -0.94
N GLN A 12 51.68 14.02 -0.64
CA GLN A 12 52.56 13.88 0.53
C GLN A 12 51.89 14.23 1.88
N ARG A 13 50.74 14.91 1.91
CA ARG A 13 50.03 15.25 3.17
C ARG A 13 49.04 14.17 3.66
N PHE A 14 48.86 13.08 2.93
CA PHE A 14 47.98 11.95 3.31
C PHE A 14 48.74 10.70 3.80
N LYS A 15 50.07 10.77 3.91
CA LYS A 15 50.92 9.62 4.27
C LYS A 15 50.68 9.00 5.67
N PRO A 16 50.12 9.69 6.69
CA PRO A 16 49.78 9.03 7.95
C PRO A 16 48.41 8.33 7.95
N ILE A 17 47.57 8.53 6.92
CA ILE A 17 46.23 7.92 6.82
C ILE A 17 46.26 6.64 5.97
N ILE A 18 47.24 6.50 5.08
CA ILE A 18 47.34 5.38 4.13
C ILE A 18 48.04 4.14 4.74
N THR A 19 48.75 4.29 5.86
CA THR A 19 49.52 3.18 6.46
C THR A 19 48.69 2.19 7.29
N ASN A 20 47.41 2.46 7.55
CA ASN A 20 46.48 1.52 8.21
C ASN A 20 45.42 0.91 7.28
N ILE A 21 45.56 1.10 5.96
CA ILE A 21 44.59 0.65 4.96
C ILE A 21 45.27 -0.32 3.98
N SER A 22 45.71 -1.51 4.43
CA SER A 22 46.33 -2.46 3.48
C SER A 22 45.91 -3.93 3.61
N VAL A 23 44.79 -4.24 4.27
CA VAL A 23 44.22 -5.60 4.22
C VAL A 23 42.71 -5.61 3.96
N GLN A 24 41.94 -4.59 4.37
CA GLN A 24 40.48 -4.53 4.15
C GLN A 24 40.04 -3.95 2.78
N ASN A 25 40.82 -3.03 2.18
CA ASN A 25 40.42 -2.37 0.92
C ASN A 25 40.62 -3.24 -0.33
N SER A 26 41.53 -4.22 -0.31
CA SER A 26 41.70 -5.15 -1.44
C SER A 26 40.44 -5.99 -1.62
N THR A 27 39.84 -6.46 -0.52
CA THR A 27 38.57 -7.20 -0.56
C THR A 27 37.40 -6.35 -1.05
N GLU A 28 37.32 -5.07 -0.69
CA GLU A 28 36.24 -4.19 -1.14
C GLU A 28 36.38 -3.77 -2.61
N LEU A 29 37.59 -3.49 -3.09
CA LEU A 29 37.83 -3.16 -4.50
C LEU A 29 37.59 -4.39 -5.39
N ILE A 30 38.07 -5.56 -4.99
CA ILE A 30 37.83 -6.81 -5.71
C ILE A 30 36.32 -7.11 -5.71
N ALA A 31 35.60 -6.83 -4.60
CA ALA A 31 34.13 -6.92 -4.53
C ALA A 31 33.41 -5.98 -5.49
N PHE A 32 33.87 -4.73 -5.56
CA PHE A 32 33.35 -3.74 -6.49
C PHE A 32 33.55 -4.16 -7.95
N LEU A 33 34.74 -4.65 -8.31
CA LEU A 33 35.05 -5.09 -9.68
C LEU A 33 34.21 -6.31 -10.10
N GLY A 34 33.98 -7.28 -9.20
CA GLY A 34 33.07 -8.39 -9.46
C GLY A 34 31.65 -7.91 -9.80
N ARG A 35 31.12 -6.96 -9.02
CA ARG A 35 29.77 -6.40 -9.22
C ARG A 35 29.60 -5.62 -10.53
N LEU A 36 30.68 -5.27 -11.23
CA LEU A 36 30.63 -4.65 -12.55
C LEU A 36 30.41 -5.66 -13.70
N HIS A 37 30.47 -6.97 -13.44
CA HIS A 37 30.30 -8.00 -14.48
C HIS A 37 29.04 -7.81 -15.34
N PRO A 38 27.83 -7.56 -14.80
CA PRO A 38 26.62 -7.36 -15.61
C PRO A 38 26.69 -6.16 -16.57
N LEU A 39 27.49 -5.13 -16.24
CA LEU A 39 27.68 -3.97 -17.10
C LEU A 39 28.61 -4.30 -18.28
N ILE A 40 29.67 -5.07 -18.04
CA ILE A 40 30.70 -5.38 -19.04
C ILE A 40 30.22 -6.42 -20.06
N VAL A 41 29.34 -7.35 -19.69
CA VAL A 41 28.83 -8.39 -20.60
C VAL A 41 28.03 -7.84 -21.80
N HIS A 42 27.45 -6.64 -21.70
CA HIS A 42 26.69 -6.03 -22.81
C HIS A 42 27.55 -5.72 -24.04
N PHE A 43 28.86 -5.49 -23.87
CA PHE A 43 29.79 -5.20 -24.95
C PHE A 43 30.06 -6.41 -25.86
N PRO A 44 30.55 -7.57 -25.37
CA PRO A 44 30.80 -8.73 -26.22
C PRO A 44 29.51 -9.29 -26.83
N ILE A 45 28.37 -9.26 -26.12
CA ILE A 45 27.07 -9.69 -26.65
C ILE A 45 26.68 -8.83 -27.86
N SER A 46 26.60 -7.52 -27.70
CA SER A 46 26.10 -6.63 -28.76
C SER A 46 27.06 -6.57 -29.95
N LEU A 47 28.37 -6.54 -29.68
CA LEU A 47 29.37 -6.39 -30.74
C LEU A 47 29.56 -7.65 -31.58
N LEU A 48 29.43 -8.86 -31.01
CA LEU A 48 29.49 -10.10 -31.80
C LEU A 48 28.35 -10.19 -32.83
N TRP A 49 27.14 -9.78 -32.45
CA TRP A 49 25.99 -9.70 -33.37
C TRP A 49 26.18 -8.65 -34.45
N VAL A 50 26.76 -7.49 -34.10
CA VAL A 50 27.09 -6.45 -35.10
C VAL A 50 28.19 -6.93 -36.05
N VAL A 51 29.22 -7.61 -35.56
CA VAL A 51 30.28 -8.19 -36.41
C VAL A 51 29.72 -9.26 -37.35
N LEU A 52 28.84 -10.14 -36.87
CA LEU A 52 28.15 -11.12 -37.71
C LEU A 52 27.30 -10.45 -38.80
N LEU A 53 26.58 -9.38 -38.46
CA LEU A 53 25.78 -8.62 -39.42
C LEU A 53 26.67 -7.94 -40.47
N LEU A 54 27.75 -7.28 -40.05
CA LEU A 54 28.70 -6.63 -40.96
C LEU A 54 29.39 -7.65 -41.88
N GLU A 55 29.73 -8.83 -41.37
CA GLU A 55 30.30 -9.92 -42.17
C GLU A 55 29.28 -10.46 -43.19
N ALA A 56 28.02 -10.62 -42.80
CA ALA A 56 26.95 -11.05 -43.72
C ALA A 56 26.69 -10.02 -44.82
N ILE A 57 26.72 -8.71 -44.49
CA ILE A 57 26.60 -7.62 -45.46
C ILE A 57 27.83 -7.59 -46.38
N SER A 58 29.04 -7.70 -45.82
CA SER A 58 30.30 -7.75 -46.59
C SER A 58 30.32 -8.93 -47.56
N TRP A 59 29.80 -10.09 -47.15
CA TRP A 59 29.68 -11.27 -48.01
C TRP A 59 28.63 -11.08 -49.12
N LYS A 60 27.46 -10.51 -48.81
CA LYS A 60 26.39 -10.27 -49.80
C LYS A 60 26.75 -9.19 -50.82
N GLN A 61 27.49 -8.16 -50.41
CA GLN A 61 27.86 -7.02 -51.25
C GLN A 61 29.27 -7.17 -51.88
N SER A 62 29.98 -8.27 -51.61
CA SER A 62 31.38 -8.49 -52.01
C SER A 62 32.30 -7.30 -51.69
N SER A 63 32.05 -6.61 -50.56
CA SER A 63 32.70 -5.35 -50.23
C SER A 63 33.65 -5.50 -49.05
N HIS A 64 34.91 -5.06 -49.23
CA HIS A 64 35.94 -5.07 -48.19
C HIS A 64 35.91 -3.84 -47.26
N GLN A 65 34.98 -2.90 -47.50
CA GLN A 65 34.91 -1.64 -46.76
C GLN A 65 34.72 -1.81 -45.25
N PHE A 66 34.13 -2.93 -44.82
CA PHE A 66 33.86 -3.21 -43.41
C PHE A 66 35.00 -3.97 -42.70
N LYS A 67 36.02 -4.45 -43.41
CA LYS A 67 37.14 -5.20 -42.80
C LYS A 67 37.83 -4.43 -41.65
N PRO A 68 38.13 -3.12 -41.75
CA PRO A 68 38.75 -2.38 -40.64
C PRO A 68 37.84 -2.26 -39.40
N ALA A 69 36.54 -2.06 -39.62
CA ALA A 69 35.55 -1.98 -38.55
C ALA A 69 35.38 -3.34 -37.85
N ILE A 70 35.28 -4.43 -38.63
CA ILE A 70 35.23 -5.81 -38.12
C ILE A 70 36.48 -6.12 -37.29
N HIS A 71 37.67 -5.78 -37.79
CA HIS A 71 38.92 -6.01 -37.05
C HIS A 71 38.94 -5.27 -35.70
N LEU A 72 38.58 -3.98 -35.68
CA LEU A 72 38.50 -3.20 -34.46
C LEU A 72 37.47 -3.78 -33.48
N MET A 73 36.30 -4.16 -33.99
CA MET A 73 35.24 -4.74 -33.16
C MET A 73 35.62 -6.10 -32.60
N LEU A 74 36.30 -6.97 -33.36
CA LEU A 74 36.80 -8.26 -32.85
C LEU A 74 37.83 -8.09 -31.72
N TRP A 75 38.66 -7.03 -31.79
CA TRP A 75 39.54 -6.66 -30.70
C TRP A 75 38.78 -6.21 -29.44
N VAL A 76 37.80 -5.32 -29.61
CA VAL A 76 36.97 -4.84 -28.49
C VAL A 76 36.16 -5.98 -27.89
N VAL A 77 35.62 -6.88 -28.71
CA VAL A 77 34.94 -8.12 -28.29
C VAL A 77 35.88 -8.98 -27.46
N SER A 78 37.10 -9.26 -27.94
CA SER A 78 38.05 -10.13 -27.24
C SER A 78 38.47 -9.56 -25.89
N ILE A 79 38.75 -8.25 -25.83
CA ILE A 79 39.14 -7.55 -24.59
C ILE A 79 37.97 -7.48 -23.61
N SER A 80 36.77 -7.12 -24.07
CA SER A 80 35.59 -7.03 -23.22
C SER A 80 35.11 -8.40 -22.74
N ALA A 81 35.23 -9.46 -23.56
CA ALA A 81 34.97 -10.84 -23.15
C ALA A 81 35.97 -11.32 -22.08
N LEU A 82 37.25 -10.95 -22.21
CA LEU A 82 38.27 -11.27 -21.20
C LEU A 82 37.95 -10.59 -19.86
N LEU A 83 37.60 -9.30 -19.89
CA LEU A 83 37.19 -8.56 -18.70
C LEU A 83 35.90 -9.11 -18.10
N ALA A 84 34.93 -9.49 -18.94
CA ALA A 84 33.69 -10.12 -18.50
C ALA A 84 33.96 -11.44 -17.79
N VAL A 85 34.81 -12.32 -18.35
CA VAL A 85 35.20 -13.59 -17.71
C VAL A 85 35.95 -13.32 -16.40
N ALA A 86 36.91 -12.40 -16.39
CA ALA A 86 37.67 -12.07 -15.19
C ALA A 86 36.77 -11.54 -14.06
N PHE A 87 35.88 -10.58 -14.35
CA PHE A 87 34.94 -10.04 -13.36
C PHE A 87 33.89 -11.07 -12.96
N GLY A 88 33.47 -11.95 -13.88
CA GLY A 88 32.55 -13.03 -13.60
C GLY A 88 33.13 -14.09 -12.65
N LEU A 89 34.41 -14.44 -12.81
CA LEU A 89 35.13 -15.34 -11.90
C LEU A 89 35.34 -14.72 -10.52
N ILE A 90 35.62 -13.40 -10.48
CA ILE A 90 35.70 -12.65 -9.22
C ILE A 90 34.33 -12.62 -8.53
N LEU A 91 33.26 -12.34 -9.27
CA LEU A 91 31.89 -12.29 -8.77
C LEU A 91 31.42 -13.65 -8.26
N SER A 92 31.74 -14.74 -8.97
CA SER A 92 31.39 -16.09 -8.53
C SER A 92 32.08 -16.53 -7.25
N ASN A 93 33.18 -15.87 -6.88
CA ASN A 93 33.90 -16.13 -5.62
C ASN A 93 33.42 -15.24 -4.46
N GLN A 94 32.50 -14.31 -4.70
CA GLN A 94 32.05 -13.30 -3.72
C GLN A 94 30.58 -13.44 -3.34
N ASP A 95 29.74 -13.85 -4.29
CA ASP A 95 28.32 -14.09 -4.08
C ASP A 95 28.07 -15.61 -4.07
N ASP A 96 26.99 -16.04 -3.40
CA ASP A 96 26.59 -17.45 -3.20
C ASP A 96 26.05 -18.13 -4.50
N TYR A 97 26.67 -17.85 -5.64
CA TYR A 97 26.40 -18.49 -6.93
C TYR A 97 27.03 -19.88 -6.97
N ALA A 98 26.37 -20.88 -6.39
CA ALA A 98 26.76 -22.29 -6.48
C ALA A 98 25.77 -23.12 -7.33
N GLY A 99 26.28 -24.09 -8.10
CA GLY A 99 25.48 -25.07 -8.84
C GLY A 99 25.88 -25.26 -10.30
N THR A 100 25.25 -26.22 -10.96
CA THR A 100 25.54 -26.61 -12.36
C THR A 100 25.28 -25.48 -13.35
N THR A 101 24.27 -24.64 -13.15
CA THR A 101 23.96 -23.47 -14.00
C THR A 101 25.10 -22.45 -14.03
N VAL A 102 25.77 -22.22 -12.87
CA VAL A 102 26.93 -21.32 -12.79
C VAL A 102 28.11 -21.91 -13.54
N ALA A 103 28.36 -23.22 -13.40
CA ALA A 103 29.40 -23.90 -14.15
C ALA A 103 29.15 -23.84 -15.67
N TRP A 104 27.91 -24.08 -16.12
CA TRP A 104 27.55 -23.95 -17.53
C TRP A 104 27.72 -22.52 -18.04
N HIS A 105 27.35 -21.51 -17.25
CA HIS A 105 27.56 -20.10 -17.59
C HIS A 105 29.06 -19.74 -17.66
N GLN A 106 29.87 -20.16 -16.68
CA GLN A 106 31.31 -19.92 -16.65
C GLN A 106 32.02 -20.56 -17.83
N TRP A 107 31.78 -21.85 -18.09
CA TRP A 107 32.43 -22.57 -19.18
C TRP A 107 31.98 -22.09 -20.56
N SER A 108 30.69 -21.74 -20.73
CA SER A 108 30.23 -21.15 -21.98
C SER A 108 30.79 -19.74 -22.20
N GLY A 109 30.95 -18.94 -21.16
CA GLY A 109 31.63 -17.64 -21.22
C GLY A 109 33.11 -17.76 -21.59
N ILE A 110 33.84 -18.68 -20.96
CA ILE A 110 35.25 -18.97 -21.28
C ILE A 110 35.40 -19.51 -22.71
N ALA A 111 34.54 -20.45 -23.12
CA ALA A 111 34.53 -20.97 -24.48
C ALA A 111 34.27 -19.86 -25.51
N THR A 112 33.34 -18.95 -25.23
CA THR A 112 33.05 -17.78 -26.08
C THR A 112 34.26 -16.86 -26.20
N LEU A 113 34.99 -16.61 -25.10
CA LEU A 113 36.23 -15.84 -25.13
C LEU A 113 37.28 -16.51 -26.03
N VAL A 114 37.50 -17.81 -25.88
CA VAL A 114 38.47 -18.56 -26.68
C VAL A 114 38.08 -18.52 -28.17
N LEU A 115 36.81 -18.77 -28.49
CA LEU A 115 36.31 -18.72 -29.86
C LEU A 115 36.44 -17.33 -30.48
N ALA A 116 36.16 -16.26 -29.72
CA ALA A 116 36.31 -14.88 -30.19
C ALA A 116 37.78 -14.52 -30.43
N ALA A 117 38.69 -14.96 -29.55
CA ALA A 117 40.12 -14.78 -29.73
C ALA A 117 40.65 -15.56 -30.95
N LEU A 118 40.22 -16.80 -31.15
CA LEU A 118 40.55 -17.59 -32.34
C LEU A 118 39.95 -16.99 -33.61
N ALA A 119 38.73 -16.43 -33.56
CA ALA A 119 38.13 -15.71 -34.68
C ALA A 119 38.97 -14.48 -35.06
N LEU A 120 39.46 -13.72 -34.07
CA LEU A 120 40.37 -12.59 -34.30
C LEU A 120 41.71 -13.05 -34.92
N LEU A 121 42.28 -14.17 -34.48
CA LEU A 121 43.51 -14.73 -35.04
C LEU A 121 43.31 -15.25 -36.47
N ALA A 122 42.22 -15.97 -36.73
CA ALA A 122 41.86 -16.44 -38.07
C ALA A 122 41.58 -15.27 -39.02
N PHE A 123 40.94 -14.21 -38.53
CA PHE A 123 40.72 -12.97 -39.28
C PHE A 123 42.04 -12.29 -39.66
N LYS A 124 43.02 -12.25 -38.73
CA LYS A 124 44.35 -11.70 -38.99
C LYS A 124 45.19 -12.55 -39.95
N ALA A 125 44.99 -13.86 -39.94
CA ALA A 125 45.61 -14.79 -40.87
C ALA A 125 44.93 -14.82 -42.26
N ASP A 126 43.88 -13.99 -42.47
CA ASP A 126 43.02 -13.95 -43.67
C ASP A 126 42.35 -15.30 -44.01
N GLU A 127 42.26 -16.21 -43.02
CA GLU A 127 41.64 -17.54 -43.11
C GLU A 127 40.12 -17.45 -43.00
N THR A 128 39.49 -16.97 -44.09
CA THR A 128 38.09 -16.52 -44.11
C THR A 128 37.09 -17.62 -43.73
N LYS A 129 37.31 -18.88 -44.13
CA LYS A 129 36.42 -20.00 -43.79
C LYS A 129 36.44 -20.29 -42.29
N SER A 130 37.63 -20.37 -41.71
CA SER A 130 37.85 -20.63 -40.29
C SER A 130 37.34 -19.47 -39.43
N TYR A 131 37.62 -18.23 -39.82
CA TYR A 131 37.11 -17.04 -39.16
C TYR A 131 35.57 -17.03 -39.08
N ARG A 132 34.88 -17.25 -40.21
CA ARG A 132 33.41 -17.24 -40.24
C ARG A 132 32.80 -18.34 -39.38
N ALA A 133 33.38 -19.54 -39.41
CA ALA A 133 32.96 -20.64 -38.55
C ALA A 133 33.13 -20.28 -37.07
N LEU A 134 34.30 -19.76 -36.69
CA LEU A 134 34.60 -19.34 -35.32
C LEU A 134 33.73 -18.17 -34.85
N LEU A 135 33.41 -17.22 -35.74
CA LEU A 135 32.50 -16.11 -35.44
C LEU A 135 31.08 -16.62 -35.17
N LEU A 136 30.56 -17.51 -36.02
CA LEU A 136 29.24 -18.12 -35.81
C LEU A 136 29.18 -18.92 -34.50
N LEU A 137 30.23 -19.70 -34.22
CA LEU A 137 30.35 -20.43 -32.96
C LEU A 137 30.46 -19.48 -31.76
N SER A 138 31.13 -18.34 -31.89
CA SER A 138 31.21 -17.31 -30.84
C SER A 138 29.85 -16.66 -30.56
N VAL A 139 29.05 -16.40 -31.61
CA VAL A 139 27.69 -15.86 -31.45
C VAL A 139 26.76 -16.89 -30.80
N PHE A 140 26.87 -18.17 -31.18
CA PHE A 140 26.14 -19.24 -30.50
C PHE A 140 26.58 -19.37 -29.02
N GLY A 141 27.89 -19.35 -28.79
CA GLY A 141 28.48 -19.40 -27.45
C GLY A 141 27.99 -18.25 -26.56
N VAL A 142 27.99 -17.00 -27.06
CA VAL A 142 27.55 -15.85 -26.27
C VAL A 142 26.04 -15.88 -26.01
N THR A 143 25.25 -16.41 -26.95
CA THR A 143 23.80 -16.61 -26.77
C THR A 143 23.53 -17.66 -25.70
N PHE A 144 24.29 -18.77 -25.72
CA PHE A 144 24.20 -19.83 -24.72
C PHE A 144 24.67 -19.35 -23.34
N ALA A 145 25.77 -18.61 -23.27
CA ALA A 145 26.25 -17.98 -22.04
C ALA A 145 25.24 -16.97 -21.49
N GLY A 146 24.66 -16.13 -22.35
CA GLY A 146 23.60 -15.19 -21.99
C GLY A 146 22.33 -15.87 -21.49
N HIS A 147 21.95 -17.02 -22.06
CA HIS A 147 20.83 -17.83 -21.59
C HIS A 147 21.03 -18.29 -20.14
N TYR A 148 22.17 -18.90 -19.82
CA TYR A 148 22.45 -19.30 -18.42
C TYR A 148 22.65 -18.09 -17.51
N GLY A 149 23.22 -17.00 -18.01
CA GLY A 149 23.33 -15.74 -17.26
C GLY A 149 21.95 -15.22 -16.85
N ALA A 150 20.98 -15.25 -17.76
CA ALA A 150 19.60 -14.88 -17.48
C ALA A 150 18.89 -15.85 -16.54
N MET A 151 19.16 -17.17 -16.64
CA MET A 151 18.66 -18.16 -15.67
C MET A 151 19.21 -17.90 -14.26
N LEU A 152 20.47 -17.46 -14.14
CA LEU A 152 21.08 -17.11 -12.86
C LEU A 152 20.45 -15.87 -12.21
N THR A 153 19.95 -14.91 -13.00
CA THR A 153 19.36 -13.67 -12.48
C THR A 153 17.84 -13.70 -12.37
N HIS A 154 17.15 -14.42 -13.25
CA HIS A 154 15.69 -14.42 -13.37
C HIS A 154 15.03 -15.79 -13.14
N GLY A 155 15.82 -16.83 -12.83
CA GLY A 155 15.35 -18.18 -12.55
C GLY A 155 15.28 -19.07 -13.80
N ASP A 156 15.25 -20.39 -13.58
CA ASP A 156 15.35 -21.41 -14.64
C ASP A 156 14.16 -21.36 -15.63
N ASP A 157 13.03 -20.76 -15.25
CA ASP A 157 11.82 -20.65 -16.08
C ASP A 157 11.73 -19.34 -16.88
N TYR A 158 12.78 -18.51 -16.90
CA TYR A 158 12.75 -17.17 -17.50
C TYR A 158 12.29 -17.16 -18.97
N LEU A 159 12.86 -18.02 -19.82
CA LEU A 159 12.47 -18.09 -21.24
C LEU A 159 11.21 -18.93 -21.47
N SER A 160 11.00 -20.01 -20.69
CA SER A 160 9.84 -20.88 -20.85
C SER A 160 8.53 -20.18 -20.44
N SER A 161 8.61 -19.20 -19.54
CA SER A 161 7.47 -18.39 -19.12
C SER A 161 6.83 -17.55 -20.23
N VAL A 162 7.56 -17.27 -21.32
CA VAL A 162 7.04 -16.54 -22.49
C VAL A 162 6.07 -17.41 -23.30
N TRP A 163 6.29 -18.72 -23.33
CA TRP A 163 5.42 -19.67 -24.02
C TRP A 163 4.31 -20.25 -23.13
N ASN A 164 4.47 -20.21 -21.80
CA ASN A 164 3.44 -20.67 -20.87
C ASN A 164 3.41 -19.77 -19.61
N PRO A 165 2.56 -18.72 -19.57
CA PRO A 165 2.61 -17.66 -18.55
C PRO A 165 2.18 -18.09 -17.13
N GLU A 166 1.83 -19.36 -16.89
CA GLU A 166 1.54 -19.88 -15.55
C GLU A 166 2.79 -20.28 -14.73
N MET A 167 3.99 -20.31 -15.35
CA MET A 167 5.20 -20.86 -14.71
C MET A 167 6.12 -19.85 -13.99
N SER A 168 5.95 -18.53 -14.13
CA SER A 168 6.95 -17.53 -13.66
C SER A 168 6.78 -17.03 -12.21
N LYS A 169 6.79 -17.93 -11.22
CA LYS A 169 6.98 -17.53 -9.81
C LYS A 169 7.91 -18.49 -9.09
N ASP A 170 9.23 -18.25 -9.14
CA ASP A 170 10.05 -17.82 -7.99
C ASP A 170 11.58 -17.97 -8.20
N SER A 171 12.34 -17.14 -7.46
CA SER A 171 13.68 -17.38 -6.87
C SER A 171 14.99 -16.90 -7.53
N THR A 172 15.76 -16.12 -6.76
CA THR A 172 17.25 -16.17 -6.71
C THR A 172 17.73 -16.11 -5.25
N SER A 173 18.82 -16.81 -4.94
CA SER A 173 19.32 -17.18 -3.61
C SER A 173 20.52 -16.34 -3.14
N VAL A 174 20.48 -15.75 -1.93
CA VAL A 174 21.61 -15.12 -1.22
C VAL A 174 21.94 -15.91 0.06
N ALA A 175 23.20 -15.87 0.52
CA ALA A 175 23.69 -16.41 1.79
C ALA A 175 22.91 -15.86 3.00
N PRO A 176 22.76 -16.62 4.10
CA PRO A 176 22.15 -16.09 5.32
C PRO A 176 22.97 -14.92 5.88
N LYS A 177 22.32 -13.80 6.22
CA LYS A 177 23.02 -12.58 6.69
C LYS A 177 23.45 -12.64 8.16
N ILE A 178 23.18 -13.74 8.84
CA ILE A 178 23.31 -13.87 10.30
C ILE A 178 24.41 -14.88 10.67
N ASP A 179 25.35 -14.43 11.51
CA ASP A 179 26.37 -15.28 12.12
C ASP A 179 25.81 -16.00 13.35
N VAL A 180 25.34 -17.24 13.14
CA VAL A 180 24.72 -18.10 14.16
C VAL A 180 25.65 -18.46 15.32
N LYS A 181 26.98 -18.38 15.13
CA LYS A 181 27.95 -18.64 16.21
C LYS A 181 27.85 -17.60 17.33
N LYS A 182 27.30 -16.41 17.04
CA LYS A 182 27.05 -15.33 18.00
C LYS A 182 25.70 -15.43 18.72
N LEU A 183 24.91 -16.48 18.45
CA LEU A 183 23.54 -16.67 18.98
C LEU A 183 23.46 -17.85 19.97
N GLN A 184 24.53 -18.10 20.72
CA GLN A 184 24.58 -19.14 21.76
C GLN A 184 24.09 -18.58 23.11
N GLY A 185 23.18 -19.27 23.79
CA GLY A 185 22.55 -18.82 25.05
C GLY A 185 21.24 -18.05 24.84
N ASP A 186 20.74 -17.38 25.88
CA ASP A 186 19.51 -16.55 25.77
C ASP A 186 19.79 -15.27 24.97
N ILE A 187 19.25 -15.19 23.76
CA ILE A 187 19.41 -14.05 22.85
C ILE A 187 18.30 -12.99 23.05
N ASN A 188 18.62 -11.72 22.77
CA ASN A 188 17.71 -10.59 22.97
C ASN A 188 16.60 -10.52 21.89
N VAL A 189 15.62 -9.62 22.09
CA VAL A 189 14.43 -9.52 21.22
C VAL A 189 14.80 -9.20 19.76
N ASP A 190 15.75 -8.27 19.55
CA ASP A 190 16.17 -7.87 18.19
C ASP A 190 16.93 -9.02 17.48
N GLN A 191 17.71 -9.80 18.23
CA GLN A 191 18.39 -10.99 17.73
C GLN A 191 17.40 -12.11 17.40
N LYS A 192 16.35 -12.30 18.21
CA LYS A 192 15.26 -13.26 17.94
C LYS A 192 14.49 -12.87 16.68
N GLU A 193 14.23 -11.59 16.48
CA GLU A 193 13.54 -11.08 15.29
C GLU A 193 14.40 -11.26 14.03
N ALA A 194 15.70 -10.94 14.09
CA ALA A 194 16.62 -11.19 12.99
C ALA A 194 16.69 -12.69 12.63
N LEU A 195 16.88 -13.56 13.63
CA LEU A 195 16.91 -15.02 13.46
C LEU A 195 15.59 -15.56 12.87
N ALA A 196 14.45 -15.00 13.30
CA ALA A 196 13.12 -15.34 12.79
C ALA A 196 12.93 -14.96 11.31
N ILE A 197 13.42 -13.77 10.91
CA ILE A 197 13.38 -13.30 9.53
C ILE A 197 14.23 -14.20 8.62
N GLU A 198 15.43 -14.56 9.08
CA GLU A 198 16.37 -15.38 8.30
C GLU A 198 15.87 -16.83 8.17
N ALA A 199 15.40 -17.46 9.25
CA ALA A 199 14.81 -18.80 9.20
C ALA A 199 13.58 -18.84 8.28
N ARG A 200 12.72 -17.82 8.34
CA ARG A 200 11.55 -17.71 7.44
C ARG A 200 11.97 -17.53 5.98
N SER A 201 13.04 -16.79 5.71
CA SER A 201 13.60 -16.64 4.37
C SER A 201 14.01 -18.00 3.80
N ILE A 202 14.75 -18.80 4.58
CA ILE A 202 15.20 -20.14 4.20
C ILE A 202 14.00 -21.08 3.95
N LEU A 203 13.02 -21.11 4.86
CA LEU A 203 11.81 -21.92 4.70
C LEU A 203 11.00 -21.50 3.46
N THR A 204 10.86 -20.19 3.23
CA THR A 204 10.13 -19.67 2.06
C THR A 204 10.80 -20.13 0.77
N LYS A 205 12.11 -19.94 0.69
CA LYS A 205 12.94 -20.24 -0.47
C LYS A 205 12.97 -21.74 -0.82
N HIS A 206 13.19 -22.60 0.17
CA HIS A 206 13.46 -24.02 -0.08
C HIS A 206 12.26 -24.94 0.15
N CYS A 207 11.31 -24.51 0.99
CA CYS A 207 10.27 -25.41 1.48
C CYS A 207 8.86 -25.01 1.01
N THR A 208 8.52 -23.71 0.99
CA THR A 208 7.11 -23.30 0.76
C THR A 208 6.59 -23.53 -0.66
N ASN A 209 7.46 -23.74 -1.64
CA ASN A 209 7.06 -24.13 -3.00
C ASN A 209 6.33 -25.48 -3.02
N CYS A 210 6.68 -26.40 -2.12
CA CYS A 210 6.01 -27.69 -1.97
C CYS A 210 5.21 -27.83 -0.67
N HIS A 211 5.52 -27.02 0.34
CA HIS A 211 4.93 -27.03 1.69
C HIS A 211 4.41 -25.63 2.09
N GLY A 212 3.66 -24.97 1.21
CA GLY A 212 3.13 -23.61 1.40
C GLY A 212 1.64 -23.51 1.00
N THR A 213 1.11 -22.29 0.87
CA THR A 213 -0.34 -22.09 0.59
C THR A 213 -0.85 -22.75 -0.68
N LYS A 214 -0.02 -22.82 -1.72
CA LYS A 214 -0.40 -23.33 -3.03
C LYS A 214 -0.25 -24.85 -3.17
N LYS A 215 0.70 -25.44 -2.44
CA LYS A 215 1.02 -26.87 -2.51
C LYS A 215 1.41 -27.37 -1.13
N VAL A 216 0.77 -28.44 -0.67
CA VAL A 216 0.89 -28.96 0.69
C VAL A 216 1.28 -30.43 0.66
N LYS A 217 2.47 -30.73 0.14
CA LYS A 217 2.97 -32.11 0.08
C LYS A 217 3.12 -32.68 1.50
N GLY A 218 2.70 -33.93 1.70
CA GLY A 218 2.75 -34.60 3.01
C GLY A 218 1.93 -33.90 4.08
N LYS A 219 0.88 -33.14 3.72
CA LYS A 219 0.07 -32.25 4.58
C LYS A 219 0.88 -31.25 5.44
N LEU A 220 2.17 -31.05 5.14
CA LEU A 220 3.06 -30.15 5.86
C LEU A 220 3.04 -28.74 5.27
N ARG A 221 2.92 -27.74 6.14
CA ARG A 221 2.90 -26.30 5.81
C ARG A 221 3.97 -25.56 6.62
N LEU A 222 4.86 -24.84 5.92
CA LEU A 222 6.04 -24.19 6.50
C LEU A 222 6.06 -22.66 6.34
N ASP A 223 4.94 -22.06 5.93
CA ASP A 223 4.79 -20.62 5.64
C ASP A 223 4.21 -19.78 6.80
N GLU A 224 3.65 -20.42 7.83
CA GLU A 224 3.25 -19.78 9.10
C GLU A 224 3.59 -20.68 10.30
N LEU A 225 4.08 -20.09 11.40
CA LEU A 225 4.50 -20.83 12.61
C LEU A 225 3.45 -21.83 13.11
N LYS A 226 2.17 -21.41 13.15
CA LYS A 226 1.09 -22.27 13.66
C LYS A 226 0.91 -23.57 12.86
N TYR A 227 1.29 -23.55 11.58
CA TYR A 227 1.22 -24.74 10.74
C TYR A 227 2.52 -25.54 10.77
N VAL A 228 3.67 -24.86 10.92
CA VAL A 228 4.96 -25.51 11.16
C VAL A 228 4.89 -26.39 12.42
N LEU A 229 4.30 -25.85 13.50
CA LEU A 229 4.08 -26.55 14.77
C LEU A 229 2.99 -27.63 14.70
N LYS A 230 2.07 -27.57 13.73
CA LYS A 230 1.05 -28.60 13.53
C LYS A 230 1.65 -29.88 12.93
N GLY A 231 2.78 -29.79 12.22
CA GLY A 231 3.41 -30.93 11.55
C GLY A 231 2.69 -31.41 10.28
N GLY A 232 3.11 -32.54 9.75
CA GLY A 232 2.58 -33.16 8.52
C GLY A 232 2.08 -34.59 8.73
N GLU A 233 1.96 -35.36 7.65
CA GLU A 233 1.52 -36.77 7.67
C GLU A 233 2.42 -37.67 8.52
N ASN A 234 3.71 -37.33 8.65
CA ASN A 234 4.69 -38.08 9.43
C ASN A 234 4.84 -37.58 10.88
N GLY A 235 3.89 -36.77 11.37
CA GLY A 235 3.90 -36.23 12.73
C GLY A 235 4.51 -34.84 12.83
N GLU A 236 5.07 -34.52 14.00
CA GLU A 236 5.65 -33.21 14.30
C GLU A 236 6.86 -32.92 13.40
N ALA A 237 6.71 -31.96 12.49
CA ALA A 237 7.81 -31.53 11.62
C ALA A 237 8.87 -30.73 12.38
N LEU A 238 8.47 -30.13 13.50
CA LEU A 238 9.28 -29.25 14.33
C LEU A 238 9.02 -29.51 15.81
N VAL A 239 10.06 -29.87 16.55
CA VAL A 239 10.03 -29.97 18.01
C VAL A 239 10.78 -28.77 18.59
N ILE A 240 10.05 -27.85 19.21
CA ILE A 240 10.62 -26.60 19.74
C ILE A 240 11.76 -26.91 20.72
N GLY A 241 12.92 -26.27 20.55
CA GLY A 241 14.10 -26.45 21.40
C GLY A 241 14.97 -27.68 21.04
N HIS A 242 14.45 -28.61 20.24
CA HIS A 242 15.07 -29.90 19.95
C HIS A 242 15.24 -30.12 18.43
N PRO A 243 16.22 -29.46 17.79
CA PRO A 243 16.49 -29.66 16.36
C PRO A 243 16.78 -31.12 16.02
N GLU A 244 17.40 -31.88 16.91
CA GLU A 244 17.70 -33.31 16.75
C GLU A 244 16.45 -34.21 16.72
N LYS A 245 15.35 -33.76 17.32
CA LYS A 245 14.05 -34.47 17.31
C LYS A 245 13.10 -33.95 16.22
N SER A 246 13.49 -32.90 15.49
CA SER A 246 12.67 -32.26 14.47
C SER A 246 12.82 -32.96 13.13
N ASP A 247 11.73 -33.54 12.60
CA ASP A 247 11.73 -34.29 11.34
C ASP A 247 12.22 -33.43 10.15
N ILE A 248 11.99 -32.12 10.18
CA ILE A 248 12.52 -31.20 9.16
C ILE A 248 14.06 -31.20 9.11
N ILE A 249 14.75 -31.25 10.25
CA ILE A 249 16.22 -31.27 10.31
C ILE A 249 16.74 -32.63 9.88
N HIS A 250 16.06 -33.71 10.26
CA HIS A 250 16.41 -35.06 9.82
C HIS A 250 16.38 -35.15 8.29
N ARG A 251 15.27 -34.75 7.65
CA ARG A 251 15.07 -34.87 6.19
C ARG A 251 15.99 -33.98 5.35
N ILE A 252 16.34 -32.79 5.83
CA ILE A 252 17.29 -31.91 5.11
C ILE A 252 18.75 -32.37 5.22
N LYS A 253 19.08 -33.18 6.23
CA LYS A 253 20.43 -33.75 6.42
C LYS A 253 20.65 -35.10 5.72
N LEU A 254 19.59 -35.77 5.27
CA LEU A 254 19.70 -37.03 4.53
C LEU A 254 20.57 -36.88 3.25
N PRO A 255 21.27 -37.93 2.81
CA PRO A 255 21.99 -37.91 1.53
C PRO A 255 21.03 -37.61 0.37
N ALA A 256 21.49 -36.90 -0.66
CA ALA A 256 20.64 -36.52 -1.80
C ALA A 256 20.04 -37.70 -2.58
N SER A 257 20.63 -38.90 -2.44
CA SER A 257 20.15 -40.14 -3.03
C SER A 257 19.05 -40.84 -2.23
N HIS A 258 18.68 -40.34 -1.06
CA HIS A 258 17.66 -40.94 -0.19
C HIS A 258 16.26 -40.41 -0.55
N ASP A 259 15.27 -41.28 -0.66
CA ASP A 259 13.92 -40.92 -1.17
C ASP A 259 13.21 -39.89 -0.28
N ASP A 260 13.45 -39.92 1.03
CA ASP A 260 12.94 -38.94 2.00
C ASP A 260 13.73 -37.62 2.09
N ALA A 261 14.80 -37.46 1.29
CA ALA A 261 15.65 -36.28 1.37
C ALA A 261 14.91 -35.03 0.86
N MET A 262 14.81 -34.00 1.71
CA MET A 262 14.11 -32.75 1.39
C MET A 262 15.05 -31.55 1.23
N PRO A 263 14.92 -30.68 0.22
CA PRO A 263 13.87 -30.69 -0.82
C PRO A 263 14.11 -31.75 -1.92
N THR A 264 13.02 -32.38 -2.40
CA THR A 264 13.04 -33.38 -3.50
C THR A 264 13.30 -32.77 -4.88
N LYS A 265 13.10 -31.46 -5.03
CA LYS A 265 13.30 -30.68 -6.26
C LYS A 265 13.79 -29.28 -5.88
N GLY A 266 14.80 -28.75 -6.56
CA GLY A 266 15.45 -27.47 -6.24
C GLY A 266 16.82 -27.63 -5.57
N LYS A 267 17.52 -26.52 -5.29
CA LYS A 267 18.82 -26.53 -4.60
C LYS A 267 18.66 -27.00 -3.16
N ARG A 268 19.58 -27.87 -2.70
CA ARG A 268 19.66 -28.30 -1.29
C ARG A 268 20.12 -27.12 -0.42
N LEU A 269 19.76 -27.16 0.86
CA LEU A 269 20.20 -26.16 1.83
C LEU A 269 21.72 -26.26 2.02
N THR A 270 22.39 -25.12 2.16
CA THR A 270 23.81 -25.09 2.52
C THR A 270 24.02 -25.47 3.99
N LYS A 271 25.24 -25.84 4.37
CA LYS A 271 25.56 -26.10 5.79
C LYS A 271 25.20 -24.92 6.69
N ALA A 272 25.44 -23.69 6.23
CA ALA A 272 25.09 -22.46 6.96
C ALA A 272 23.57 -22.27 7.09
N GLU A 273 22.78 -22.55 6.04
CA GLU A 273 21.31 -22.47 6.11
C GLU A 273 20.74 -23.53 7.08
N ILE A 274 21.32 -24.73 7.10
CA ILE A 274 20.94 -25.78 8.07
C ILE A 274 21.27 -25.32 9.50
N GLU A 275 22.46 -24.76 9.74
CA GLU A 275 22.84 -24.24 11.06
C GLU A 275 21.91 -23.11 11.55
N VAL A 276 21.42 -22.25 10.64
CA VAL A 276 20.40 -21.24 10.96
C VAL A 276 19.09 -21.88 11.41
N LEU A 277 18.59 -22.89 10.69
CA LEU A 277 17.36 -23.58 11.09
C LEU A 277 17.53 -24.33 12.41
N GLU A 278 18.67 -24.97 12.64
CA GLU A 278 18.94 -25.63 13.93
C GLU A 278 18.99 -24.64 15.09
N THR A 279 19.68 -23.51 14.90
CA THR A 279 19.76 -22.44 15.91
C THR A 279 18.39 -21.81 16.15
N TRP A 280 17.62 -21.59 15.10
CA TRP A 280 16.25 -21.08 15.18
C TRP A 280 15.35 -21.99 16.00
N ILE A 281 15.39 -23.31 15.78
CA ILE A 281 14.62 -24.29 16.55
C ILE A 281 15.05 -24.28 18.01
N LYS A 282 16.36 -24.29 18.25
CA LYS A 282 16.93 -24.26 19.60
C LYS A 282 16.52 -23.03 20.39
N GLN A 283 16.35 -21.89 19.72
CA GLN A 283 15.94 -20.60 20.32
C GLN A 283 14.42 -20.45 20.48
N GLY A 284 13.65 -21.54 20.35
CA GLY A 284 12.21 -21.53 20.52
C GLY A 284 11.42 -21.25 19.24
N ALA A 285 12.05 -21.38 18.07
CA ALA A 285 11.47 -21.09 16.76
C ALA A 285 10.77 -19.72 16.67
N PRO A 286 11.44 -18.61 17.05
CA PRO A 286 10.84 -17.28 17.03
C PRO A 286 10.32 -16.93 15.64
N TRP A 287 9.16 -16.29 15.53
CA TRP A 287 8.52 -15.98 14.23
C TRP A 287 8.25 -14.48 14.10
N PRO A 288 8.45 -13.87 12.91
CA PRO A 288 8.25 -12.43 12.75
C PRO A 288 6.79 -12.06 12.98
N ASN A 289 6.54 -11.03 13.80
CA ASN A 289 5.22 -10.52 14.18
C ASN A 289 4.33 -11.46 15.04
N SER A 290 4.90 -12.44 15.75
CA SER A 290 4.15 -13.14 16.80
C SER A 290 4.18 -12.30 18.09
N PRO A 291 3.04 -12.00 18.74
CA PRO A 291 3.06 -11.39 20.06
C PRO A 291 3.81 -12.32 21.03
N ASN A 292 4.80 -11.77 21.76
CA ASN A 292 5.65 -12.47 22.72
C ASN A 292 4.88 -13.48 23.58
N THR A 293 4.98 -14.77 23.27
CA THR A 293 4.64 -15.86 24.19
C THR A 293 5.87 -16.18 25.02
N THR A 294 6.15 -15.34 26.01
CA THR A 294 6.99 -15.75 27.14
C THR A 294 6.16 -16.63 28.06
N ARG A 295 6.12 -17.94 27.78
CA ARG A 295 5.82 -18.97 28.78
C ARG A 295 6.53 -20.27 28.38
N PRO A 296 7.48 -20.79 29.16
CA PRO A 296 8.06 -22.09 28.89
C PRO A 296 6.99 -23.15 29.12
N LEU A 297 6.67 -23.95 28.10
CA LEU A 297 5.93 -25.19 28.28
C LEU A 297 6.92 -26.20 28.88
N ALA A 298 6.78 -26.47 30.17
CA ALA A 298 7.47 -27.57 30.82
C ALA A 298 6.98 -28.90 30.25
N LEU A 299 7.93 -29.79 29.93
CA LEU A 299 7.66 -31.19 29.62
C LEU A 299 7.05 -31.86 30.87
N PRO A 300 5.99 -32.66 30.76
CA PRO A 300 5.55 -33.48 31.88
C PRO A 300 6.55 -34.62 32.08
N GLU A 301 7.22 -34.62 33.24
CA GLU A 301 7.89 -35.79 33.80
C GLU A 301 6.87 -36.83 34.24
N ASP A 302 7.29 -38.09 34.10
CA ASP A 302 6.65 -39.32 34.53
C ASP A 302 6.18 -39.26 35.99
N LYS A 303 4.93 -39.67 36.26
CA LYS A 303 4.58 -40.47 37.45
C LYS A 303 3.41 -41.40 37.14
N GLU A 304 3.80 -42.63 36.88
CA GLU A 304 3.07 -43.85 37.18
C GLU A 304 2.67 -43.93 38.66
N LYS A 305 1.59 -44.69 38.90
CA LYS A 305 1.15 -45.38 40.12
C LYS A 305 0.01 -44.81 40.96
N ASP A 306 -0.85 -45.77 41.32
CA ASP A 306 -1.83 -45.87 42.39
C ASP A 306 -3.25 -45.33 42.04
N LEU A 307 -4.35 -46.10 42.04
CA LEU A 307 -4.68 -47.41 42.61
C LEU A 307 -5.98 -48.00 41.99
N ALA A 308 -5.99 -49.33 41.81
CA ALA A 308 -7.10 -50.33 41.87
C ALA A 308 -8.41 -50.09 41.06
N ILE A 309 -8.75 -50.87 40.03
CA ILE A 309 -9.19 -52.29 39.97
C ILE A 309 -10.33 -52.66 40.93
N SER A 310 -11.53 -52.83 40.36
CA SER A 310 -12.40 -54.02 40.48
C SER A 310 -13.55 -53.87 39.46
N ASN A 311 -13.50 -54.53 38.30
CA ASN A 311 -14.14 -55.82 37.99
C ASN A 311 -15.45 -56.07 38.78
N ASP A 312 -16.59 -56.06 38.08
CA ASP A 312 -17.40 -57.26 37.88
C ASP A 312 -18.64 -57.01 37.00
N LEU A 313 -18.74 -57.80 35.93
CA LEU A 313 -19.96 -58.08 35.17
C LEU A 313 -20.70 -59.26 35.84
N PRO A 314 -22.04 -59.33 35.69
CA PRO A 314 -22.62 -60.54 35.12
C PRO A 314 -23.66 -60.20 34.03
N THR A 315 -23.49 -60.64 32.78
CA THR A 315 -24.02 -61.89 32.17
C THR A 315 -25.54 -62.04 32.18
N GLY A 316 -26.16 -62.12 30.98
CA GLY A 316 -27.41 -62.86 30.77
C GLY A 316 -28.40 -62.22 29.78
N PRO A 317 -29.18 -63.02 29.01
CA PRO A 317 -29.56 -62.69 27.64
C PRO A 317 -30.93 -62.02 27.47
N VAL A 318 -31.08 -61.40 26.30
CA VAL A 318 -32.32 -60.87 25.70
C VAL A 318 -33.43 -61.93 25.63
N PRO A 319 -34.70 -61.53 25.82
CA PRO A 319 -35.73 -61.94 24.87
C PRO A 319 -36.56 -60.77 24.34
N ALA A 320 -36.95 -60.93 23.07
CA ALA A 320 -37.77 -60.04 22.29
C ALA A 320 -39.23 -59.98 22.78
N ALA A 321 -39.84 -58.80 22.68
CA ALA A 321 -41.23 -58.62 22.27
C ALA A 321 -41.51 -57.13 22.00
N PHE A 322 -42.01 -56.83 20.80
CA PHE A 322 -42.64 -55.56 20.46
C PHE A 322 -43.86 -55.34 21.35
N GLN A 323 -44.00 -54.14 21.92
CA GLN A 323 -45.29 -53.49 22.09
C GLN A 323 -45.13 -51.97 22.27
N GLU A 324 -46.02 -51.25 21.59
CA GLU A 324 -46.10 -49.81 21.46
C GLU A 324 -46.29 -49.12 22.82
N GLY A 325 -45.64 -47.96 23.00
CA GLY A 325 -45.80 -47.13 24.18
C GLY A 325 -45.16 -45.77 23.97
N GLU A 326 -46.02 -44.76 23.79
CA GLU A 326 -45.71 -43.34 23.75
C GLU A 326 -44.75 -42.94 24.87
N ASN A 327 -43.63 -42.29 24.52
CA ASN A 327 -42.91 -41.42 25.44
C ASN A 327 -42.26 -40.29 24.66
N ALA A 328 -42.84 -39.10 24.83
CA ALA A 328 -42.31 -37.84 24.35
C ALA A 328 -40.88 -37.65 24.89
N VAL A 329 -39.91 -37.60 23.97
CA VAL A 329 -38.55 -37.16 24.29
C VAL A 329 -38.63 -35.67 24.62
N ALA A 330 -38.47 -35.34 25.90
CA ALA A 330 -38.34 -33.98 26.37
C ALA A 330 -37.23 -33.27 25.58
N SER A 331 -37.60 -32.18 24.89
CA SER A 331 -36.65 -31.29 24.23
C SER A 331 -35.68 -30.70 25.27
N PRO A 332 -34.37 -30.66 25.00
CA PRO A 332 -33.43 -30.02 25.90
C PRO A 332 -33.79 -28.53 26.02
N ALA A 333 -33.82 -28.01 27.25
CA ALA A 333 -34.22 -26.63 27.55
C ALA A 333 -33.48 -25.61 26.65
N VAL A 334 -34.22 -24.99 25.74
CA VAL A 334 -33.76 -23.90 24.87
C VAL A 334 -33.61 -22.65 25.74
N GLN A 335 -32.44 -22.01 25.70
CA GLN A 335 -32.25 -20.71 26.34
C GLN A 335 -33.01 -19.69 25.49
N ILE A 336 -34.06 -19.06 26.03
CA ILE A 336 -34.87 -18.10 25.26
C ILE A 336 -34.00 -16.87 24.97
N LEU A 337 -33.44 -16.81 23.77
CA LEU A 337 -32.70 -15.65 23.27
C LEU A 337 -33.68 -14.52 22.98
N ASN A 338 -33.36 -13.31 23.43
CA ASN A 338 -34.12 -12.12 23.00
C ASN A 338 -33.80 -11.77 21.53
N THR A 339 -34.60 -10.88 20.93
CA THR A 339 -34.46 -10.50 19.51
C THR A 339 -33.06 -9.99 19.15
N ASN A 340 -32.42 -9.20 20.02
CA ASN A 340 -31.06 -8.70 19.77
C ASN A 340 -30.02 -9.82 19.80
N GLN A 341 -30.15 -10.76 20.73
CA GLN A 341 -29.26 -11.92 20.82
C GLN A 341 -29.43 -12.85 19.61
N VAL A 342 -30.66 -13.04 19.12
CA VAL A 342 -30.92 -13.80 17.88
C VAL A 342 -30.26 -13.12 16.67
N ASP A 343 -30.37 -11.80 16.57
CA ASP A 343 -29.73 -11.03 15.50
C ASP A 343 -28.20 -11.14 15.53
N GLU A 344 -27.58 -10.95 16.70
CA GLU A 344 -26.13 -11.06 16.86
C GLU A 344 -25.63 -12.47 16.53
N LEU A 345 -26.34 -13.50 17.01
CA LEU A 345 -26.01 -14.89 16.72
C LEU A 345 -26.16 -15.19 15.22
N ASN A 346 -27.23 -14.70 14.60
CA ASN A 346 -27.48 -14.86 13.16
C ASN A 346 -26.38 -14.21 12.31
N ILE A 347 -25.93 -13.00 12.65
CA ILE A 347 -24.83 -12.32 11.97
C ILE A 347 -23.56 -13.18 12.06
N LYS A 348 -23.15 -13.60 13.26
CA LYS A 348 -21.92 -14.39 13.42
C LYS A 348 -21.98 -15.71 12.65
N VAL A 349 -23.11 -16.42 12.69
CA VAL A 349 -23.31 -17.66 11.92
C VAL A 349 -23.22 -17.41 10.42
N ARG A 350 -23.94 -16.41 9.90
CA ARG A 350 -23.89 -16.07 8.47
C ARG A 350 -22.50 -15.57 8.04
N THR A 351 -21.74 -14.91 8.93
CA THR A 351 -20.32 -14.57 8.68
C THR A 351 -19.46 -15.82 8.53
N ILE A 352 -19.65 -16.84 9.37
CA ILE A 352 -18.97 -18.13 9.23
C ILE A 352 -19.31 -18.78 7.88
N LEU A 353 -20.60 -18.84 7.54
CA LEU A 353 -21.06 -19.42 6.27
C LEU A 353 -20.55 -18.63 5.06
N ALA A 354 -20.53 -17.31 5.14
CA ALA A 354 -20.05 -16.44 4.07
C ALA A 354 -18.56 -16.66 3.76
N HIS A 355 -17.73 -16.70 4.80
CA HIS A 355 -16.28 -16.86 4.62
C HIS A 355 -15.87 -18.29 4.25
N ASN A 356 -16.60 -19.30 4.73
CA ASN A 356 -16.15 -20.69 4.62
C ASN A 356 -16.97 -21.54 3.62
N CYS A 357 -18.20 -21.14 3.30
CA CYS A 357 -19.14 -22.01 2.58
C CYS A 357 -19.66 -21.40 1.27
N TYR A 358 -19.84 -20.07 1.19
CA TYR A 358 -20.47 -19.44 0.02
C TYR A 358 -19.65 -19.58 -1.25
N SER A 359 -18.33 -19.79 -1.19
CA SER A 359 -17.50 -20.02 -2.39
C SER A 359 -18.00 -21.18 -3.27
N CYS A 360 -18.79 -22.11 -2.70
CA CYS A 360 -19.36 -23.26 -3.40
C CYS A 360 -20.88 -23.47 -3.20
N HIS A 361 -21.53 -22.78 -2.26
CA HIS A 361 -22.94 -22.97 -1.89
C HIS A 361 -23.72 -21.63 -1.89
N ASN A 362 -23.73 -20.93 -3.02
CA ASN A 362 -24.38 -19.63 -3.24
C ASN A 362 -25.22 -19.61 -4.52
N ALA A 363 -25.88 -18.49 -4.84
CA ALA A 363 -26.76 -18.38 -6.01
C ALA A 363 -26.14 -18.73 -7.37
N THR A 364 -24.87 -18.43 -7.54
CA THR A 364 -24.12 -18.65 -8.78
C THR A 364 -23.46 -20.03 -8.83
N LYS A 365 -23.27 -20.69 -7.67
CA LYS A 365 -22.59 -21.98 -7.56
C LYS A 365 -23.21 -22.81 -6.45
N THR A 366 -23.87 -23.91 -6.83
CA THR A 366 -24.71 -24.74 -5.96
C THR A 366 -24.21 -26.18 -5.92
N LYS A 367 -23.01 -26.41 -5.40
CA LYS A 367 -22.48 -27.78 -5.26
C LYS A 367 -23.42 -28.62 -4.37
N GLY A 368 -23.74 -29.84 -4.83
CA GLY A 368 -24.68 -30.73 -4.15
C GLY A 368 -26.10 -30.17 -4.06
N LYS A 369 -26.48 -29.27 -4.99
CA LYS A 369 -27.75 -28.52 -5.00
C LYS A 369 -28.02 -27.73 -3.70
N LEU A 370 -26.98 -27.46 -2.91
CA LEU A 370 -27.06 -26.81 -1.61
C LEU A 370 -26.77 -25.30 -1.73
N ARG A 371 -27.58 -24.51 -1.04
CA ARG A 371 -27.53 -23.04 -0.97
C ARG A 371 -27.59 -22.62 0.51
N LEU A 372 -26.62 -21.84 0.97
CA LEU A 372 -26.47 -21.47 2.39
C LEU A 372 -26.63 -19.98 2.66
N ASP A 373 -26.83 -19.18 1.61
CA ASP A 373 -26.86 -17.72 1.62
C ASP A 373 -28.25 -17.10 1.86
N LYS A 374 -29.30 -17.92 1.93
CA LYS A 374 -30.66 -17.51 2.32
C LYS A 374 -31.28 -18.52 3.27
N LYS A 375 -32.08 -18.03 4.23
CA LYS A 375 -32.84 -18.86 5.18
C LYS A 375 -33.59 -19.98 4.47
N GLU A 376 -34.44 -19.63 3.51
CA GLU A 376 -35.29 -20.60 2.81
C GLU A 376 -34.52 -21.79 2.23
N PHE A 377 -33.37 -21.52 1.61
CA PHE A 377 -32.57 -22.57 0.99
C PHE A 377 -31.71 -23.34 2.00
N LEU A 378 -31.20 -22.64 3.02
CA LEU A 378 -30.40 -23.25 4.07
C LEU A 378 -31.22 -24.29 4.85
N PHE A 379 -32.50 -23.99 5.14
CA PHE A 379 -33.41 -24.91 5.81
C PHE A 379 -33.98 -25.99 4.88
N LYS A 380 -34.06 -25.73 3.57
CA LYS A 380 -34.44 -26.74 2.57
C LYS A 380 -33.41 -27.86 2.44
N GLY A 381 -32.13 -27.55 2.64
CA GLY A 381 -31.04 -28.52 2.50
C GLY A 381 -30.58 -28.72 1.05
N GLY A 382 -29.88 -29.81 0.80
CA GLY A 382 -29.26 -30.13 -0.49
C GLY A 382 -29.78 -31.44 -1.09
N GLU A 383 -29.02 -31.98 -2.04
CA GLU A 383 -29.34 -33.24 -2.73
C GLU A 383 -29.44 -34.45 -1.79
N ASN A 384 -28.73 -34.40 -0.66
CA ASN A 384 -28.75 -35.45 0.38
C ASN A 384 -29.77 -35.18 1.50
N GLY A 385 -30.72 -34.25 1.29
CA GLY A 385 -31.74 -33.90 2.27
C GLY A 385 -31.34 -32.76 3.23
N PRO A 386 -32.00 -32.65 4.40
CA PRO A 386 -31.75 -31.59 5.37
C PRO A 386 -30.31 -31.62 5.90
N ILE A 387 -29.64 -30.46 5.89
CA ILE A 387 -28.27 -30.34 6.41
C ILE A 387 -28.21 -29.95 7.90
N LEU A 388 -29.35 -29.56 8.46
CA LEU A 388 -29.48 -29.19 9.86
C LEU A 388 -30.79 -29.74 10.42
N VAL A 389 -30.78 -30.09 11.69
CA VAL A 389 -31.95 -30.51 12.47
C VAL A 389 -32.03 -29.56 13.67
N ALA A 390 -33.01 -28.66 13.66
CA ALA A 390 -33.18 -27.65 14.70
C ALA A 390 -33.27 -28.32 16.10
N GLY A 391 -32.47 -27.83 17.05
CA GLY A 391 -32.36 -28.36 18.41
C GLY A 391 -31.34 -29.50 18.57
N TYR A 392 -30.88 -30.12 17.48
CA TYR A 392 -30.06 -31.34 17.51
C TYR A 392 -28.78 -31.19 16.67
N PRO A 393 -27.71 -30.57 17.21
CA PRO A 393 -26.42 -30.44 16.51
C PRO A 393 -25.84 -31.80 16.08
N ASP A 394 -25.93 -32.81 16.94
CA ASP A 394 -25.38 -34.15 16.66
C ASP A 394 -26.11 -34.89 15.54
N LYS A 395 -27.37 -34.50 15.25
CA LYS A 395 -28.16 -35.03 14.13
C LYS A 395 -28.05 -34.17 12.86
N SER A 396 -27.30 -33.06 12.91
CA SER A 396 -27.17 -32.12 11.80
C SER A 396 -25.99 -32.48 10.91
N ASP A 397 -26.25 -32.83 9.66
CA ASP A 397 -25.23 -33.26 8.69
C ASP A 397 -24.14 -32.20 8.47
N MET A 398 -24.48 -30.91 8.55
CA MET A 398 -23.51 -29.82 8.49
C MET A 398 -22.47 -29.92 9.62
N ILE A 399 -22.87 -30.21 10.86
CA ILE A 399 -21.95 -30.35 12.00
C ILE A 399 -21.06 -31.57 11.82
N ARG A 400 -21.64 -32.70 11.39
CA ARG A 400 -20.87 -33.90 11.02
C ARG A 400 -19.78 -33.53 10.01
N ARG A 401 -20.15 -32.92 8.88
CA ARG A 401 -19.22 -32.59 7.78
C ARG A 401 -18.12 -31.58 8.17
N VAL A 402 -18.42 -30.59 9.02
CA VAL A 402 -17.39 -29.63 9.48
C VAL A 402 -16.46 -30.19 10.54
N LYS A 403 -16.89 -31.22 11.29
CA LYS A 403 -16.05 -31.96 12.26
C LYS A 403 -15.21 -33.08 11.63
N LEU A 404 -15.56 -33.55 10.43
CA LEU A 404 -14.79 -34.58 9.74
C LEU A 404 -13.31 -34.19 9.56
N PRO A 405 -12.38 -35.17 9.65
CA PRO A 405 -10.96 -34.93 9.55
C PRO A 405 -10.53 -34.44 8.16
N GLU A 406 -9.37 -33.78 8.12
CA GLU A 406 -8.81 -33.19 6.91
C GLU A 406 -8.43 -34.27 5.87
N GLY A 407 -9.08 -34.21 4.70
CA GLY A 407 -8.91 -35.16 3.60
C GLY A 407 -10.02 -36.20 3.47
N HIS A 408 -11.01 -36.21 4.37
CA HIS A 408 -12.20 -37.04 4.19
C HIS A 408 -13.10 -36.47 3.09
N ASP A 409 -13.61 -37.31 2.18
CA ASP A 409 -14.34 -36.87 0.98
C ASP A 409 -15.59 -36.04 1.28
N ASP A 410 -16.31 -36.39 2.35
CA ASP A 410 -17.46 -35.63 2.84
C ASP A 410 -17.13 -34.37 3.63
N ALA A 411 -15.87 -34.11 3.97
CA ALA A 411 -15.51 -33.03 4.87
C ALA A 411 -15.73 -31.66 4.22
N MET A 412 -16.42 -30.77 4.93
CA MET A 412 -16.70 -29.39 4.46
C MET A 412 -16.04 -28.34 5.37
N PRO A 413 -15.39 -27.30 4.82
CA PRO A 413 -15.18 -27.01 3.39
C PRO A 413 -14.20 -27.99 2.72
N THR A 414 -14.46 -28.32 1.44
CA THR A 414 -13.61 -29.21 0.60
C THR A 414 -12.34 -28.54 0.09
N LYS A 415 -12.34 -27.21 0.00
CA LYS A 415 -11.19 -26.37 -0.34
C LYS A 415 -11.24 -25.11 0.52
N GLY A 416 -10.10 -24.67 1.04
CA GLY A 416 -10.00 -23.49 1.92
C GLY A 416 -9.78 -23.83 3.39
N LYS A 417 -9.80 -22.81 4.25
CA LYS A 417 -9.57 -22.95 5.70
C LYS A 417 -10.75 -23.69 6.34
N ARG A 418 -10.48 -24.68 7.21
CA ARG A 418 -11.50 -25.30 8.06
C ARG A 418 -12.02 -24.31 9.09
N LEU A 419 -13.24 -24.53 9.55
CA LEU A 419 -13.81 -23.78 10.66
C LEU A 419 -12.95 -23.97 11.91
N THR A 420 -12.77 -22.90 12.68
CA THR A 420 -12.10 -22.97 13.99
C THR A 420 -12.96 -23.74 14.99
N LYS A 421 -12.39 -24.16 16.13
CA LYS A 421 -13.18 -24.82 17.18
C LYS A 421 -14.28 -23.90 17.68
N GLU A 422 -13.99 -22.60 17.75
CA GLU A 422 -14.93 -21.54 18.13
C GLU A 422 -16.06 -21.38 17.10
N ASP A 423 -15.74 -21.41 15.80
CA ASP A 423 -16.75 -21.36 14.73
C ASP A 423 -17.68 -22.58 14.77
N VAL A 424 -17.12 -23.79 14.94
CA VAL A 424 -17.91 -25.03 15.06
C VAL A 424 -18.79 -24.97 16.31
N ALA A 425 -18.24 -24.59 17.46
CA ALA A 425 -19.00 -24.44 18.70
C ALA A 425 -20.14 -23.42 18.56
N LEU A 426 -19.93 -22.34 17.80
CA LEU A 426 -20.96 -21.34 17.56
C LEU A 426 -22.09 -21.88 16.67
N LEU A 427 -21.75 -22.65 15.62
CA LEU A 427 -22.75 -23.33 14.78
C LEU A 427 -23.55 -24.36 15.57
N GLU A 428 -22.89 -25.14 16.44
CA GLU A 428 -23.54 -26.10 17.32
C GLU A 428 -24.47 -25.41 18.31
N PHE A 429 -24.01 -24.33 18.94
CA PHE A 429 -24.83 -23.53 19.83
C PHE A 429 -26.06 -22.99 19.10
N TRP A 430 -25.88 -22.42 17.91
CA TRP A 430 -26.98 -21.91 17.10
C TRP A 430 -28.01 -22.99 16.75
N ILE A 431 -27.57 -24.16 16.30
CA ILE A 431 -28.48 -25.28 16.03
C ILE A 431 -29.19 -25.74 17.29
N LYS A 432 -28.48 -25.84 18.42
CA LYS A 432 -29.05 -26.23 19.72
C LYS A 432 -30.16 -25.29 20.17
N GLN A 433 -30.06 -23.99 19.86
CA GLN A 433 -31.13 -23.01 20.11
C GLN A 433 -32.32 -23.11 19.12
N GLY A 434 -32.36 -24.14 18.27
CA GLY A 434 -33.39 -24.28 17.23
C GLY A 434 -33.04 -23.57 15.92
N ALA A 435 -31.76 -23.23 15.71
CA ALA A 435 -31.29 -22.47 14.55
C ALA A 435 -32.09 -21.15 14.37
N PRO A 436 -32.24 -20.32 15.43
CA PRO A 436 -33.11 -19.15 15.37
C PRO A 436 -32.66 -18.19 14.28
N TRP A 437 -33.63 -17.68 13.53
CA TRP A 437 -33.43 -16.71 12.46
C TRP A 437 -34.34 -15.52 12.71
N PRO A 438 -33.88 -14.29 12.45
CA PRO A 438 -34.70 -13.10 12.62
C PRO A 438 -36.06 -13.22 11.90
N THR A 439 -37.13 -12.79 12.56
CA THR A 439 -38.49 -12.71 11.99
C THR A 439 -38.71 -11.42 11.20
N GLY A 440 -37.85 -10.42 11.39
CA GLY A 440 -37.80 -9.17 10.64
C GLY A 440 -36.75 -9.17 9.51
N PRO A 441 -36.49 -8.01 8.87
CA PRO A 441 -35.46 -7.90 7.84
C PRO A 441 -34.09 -8.30 8.38
N GLU A 442 -33.37 -9.16 7.65
CA GLU A 442 -32.05 -9.64 8.04
C GLU A 442 -31.09 -8.46 8.23
N LYS A 443 -30.45 -8.36 9.40
CA LYS A 443 -29.36 -7.42 9.60
C LYS A 443 -28.19 -7.77 8.66
N SER A 444 -27.51 -6.73 8.20
CA SER A 444 -26.34 -6.85 7.35
C SER A 444 -25.19 -7.59 8.05
N LEU A 445 -24.35 -8.27 7.28
CA LEU A 445 -23.04 -8.77 7.75
C LEU A 445 -22.02 -7.64 7.90
N TYR A 446 -22.25 -6.53 7.21
CA TYR A 446 -21.43 -5.35 7.23
C TYR A 446 -22.09 -4.30 8.12
N ARG A 447 -21.28 -3.49 8.80
CA ARG A 447 -21.83 -2.32 9.47
C ARG A 447 -22.40 -1.39 8.41
N VAL A 448 -23.63 -0.91 8.61
CA VAL A 448 -24.21 0.16 7.80
C VAL A 448 -24.38 1.37 8.70
N ALA A 449 -23.63 2.44 8.44
CA ALA A 449 -23.76 3.67 9.22
C ALA A 449 -25.17 4.27 9.05
N ALA A 450 -25.75 4.71 10.17
CA ALA A 450 -27.05 5.37 10.19
C ALA A 450 -27.06 6.58 9.27
N LEU A 451 -28.11 6.71 8.45
CA LEU A 451 -28.12 7.69 7.37
C LEU A 451 -28.24 9.13 7.89
N GLU A 452 -29.14 9.40 8.80
CA GLU A 452 -29.40 10.75 9.31
C GLU A 452 -28.37 11.17 10.37
N PRO A 453 -27.83 12.41 10.32
CA PRO A 453 -26.96 12.93 11.38
C PRO A 453 -27.80 13.23 12.62
N ARG A 454 -27.36 12.71 13.77
CA ARG A 454 -27.96 13.05 15.06
C ARG A 454 -27.40 14.39 15.53
N LEU A 455 -28.16 15.12 16.34
CA LEU A 455 -27.61 16.20 17.17
C LEU A 455 -27.34 15.63 18.58
N PRO A 456 -26.11 15.20 18.89
CA PRO A 456 -25.79 14.73 20.23
C PRO A 456 -25.81 15.89 21.23
N SER A 457 -26.21 15.60 22.47
CA SER A 457 -26.16 16.57 23.57
C SER A 457 -24.71 16.98 23.82
N LEU A 458 -24.46 18.28 23.89
CA LEU A 458 -23.13 18.80 24.21
C LEU A 458 -22.74 18.41 25.65
N PRO A 459 -21.54 17.83 25.87
CA PRO A 459 -21.05 17.57 27.21
C PRO A 459 -20.87 18.87 28.02
N THR A 460 -20.95 18.78 29.35
CA THR A 460 -20.82 19.96 30.21
C THR A 460 -19.41 20.55 30.14
N ALA A 461 -19.34 21.87 29.96
CA ALA A 461 -18.08 22.62 29.97
C ALA A 461 -17.33 22.48 31.29
N ASN A 462 -16.00 22.45 31.20
CA ASN A 462 -15.12 22.32 32.36
C ASN A 462 -13.78 23.05 32.12
N ALA A 463 -12.89 23.00 33.11
CA ALA A 463 -11.59 23.68 33.04
C ALA A 463 -10.70 23.22 31.87
N GLN A 464 -10.88 21.99 31.36
CA GLN A 464 -10.10 21.44 30.26
C GLN A 464 -10.69 21.72 28.88
N ALA A 465 -12.02 21.88 28.78
CA ALA A 465 -12.73 22.02 27.51
C ALA A 465 -13.93 22.97 27.64
N GLN A 466 -14.00 23.95 26.74
CA GLN A 466 -15.09 24.92 26.64
C GLN A 466 -15.77 24.87 25.26
N GLN A 467 -15.02 24.62 24.19
CA GLN A 467 -15.52 24.56 22.82
C GLN A 467 -16.11 23.17 22.50
N PRO A 468 -17.15 23.09 21.64
CA PRO A 468 -17.83 21.83 21.33
C PRO A 468 -16.95 20.64 20.96
N ILE A 469 -15.96 20.83 20.08
CA ILE A 469 -15.02 19.77 19.69
C ILE A 469 -14.25 19.26 20.91
N ASP A 470 -13.74 20.17 21.73
CA ASP A 470 -12.95 19.82 22.90
C ASP A 470 -13.79 19.13 23.97
N LEU A 471 -15.09 19.42 24.05
CA LEU A 471 -16.02 18.75 24.99
C LEU A 471 -16.20 17.27 24.63
N PHE A 472 -16.43 16.96 23.35
CA PHE A 472 -16.52 15.56 22.90
C PHE A 472 -15.18 14.83 23.03
N VAL A 473 -14.07 15.51 22.73
CA VAL A 473 -12.72 14.93 22.88
C VAL A 473 -12.38 14.71 24.34
N ASP A 474 -12.76 15.61 25.25
CA ASP A 474 -12.57 15.43 26.69
C ASP A 474 -13.35 14.22 27.22
N GLN A 475 -14.60 14.03 26.81
CA GLN A 475 -15.38 12.84 27.14
C GLN A 475 -14.70 11.57 26.60
N TYR A 476 -14.21 11.60 25.36
CA TYR A 476 -13.48 10.48 24.76
C TYR A 476 -12.16 10.19 25.51
N PHE A 477 -11.39 11.22 25.87
CA PHE A 477 -10.15 11.09 26.62
C PHE A 477 -10.39 10.52 28.01
N LYS A 478 -11.43 10.96 28.73
CA LYS A 478 -11.84 10.38 30.02
C LYS A 478 -12.19 8.90 29.88
N LYS A 479 -12.99 8.54 28.87
CA LYS A 479 -13.37 7.13 28.58
C LYS A 479 -12.14 6.26 28.30
N ASN A 480 -11.15 6.78 27.58
CA ASN A 480 -9.96 6.05 27.17
C ASN A 480 -8.74 6.25 28.10
N LYS A 481 -8.93 6.92 29.26
CA LYS A 481 -7.86 7.21 30.23
C LYS A 481 -6.66 7.95 29.63
N ILE A 482 -6.93 8.93 28.77
CA ILE A 482 -5.92 9.77 28.11
C ILE A 482 -5.88 11.12 28.81
N ALA A 483 -4.68 11.58 29.17
CA ALA A 483 -4.50 12.92 29.72
C ALA A 483 -4.38 13.97 28.61
N TRP A 484 -4.97 15.15 28.83
CA TRP A 484 -4.73 16.32 27.98
C TRP A 484 -3.26 16.72 28.03
N LYS A 485 -2.67 16.97 26.86
CA LYS A 485 -1.35 17.58 26.74
C LYS A 485 -1.47 19.10 26.63
N LYS A 486 -0.37 19.80 26.93
CA LYS A 486 -0.27 21.24 26.71
C LYS A 486 -0.37 21.54 25.20
N PRO A 487 -1.15 22.55 24.79
CA PRO A 487 -1.14 23.05 23.42
C PRO A 487 0.26 23.44 22.95
N VAL A 488 0.52 23.32 21.65
CA VAL A 488 1.79 23.75 21.05
C VAL A 488 2.00 25.26 21.17
N ASP A 489 3.26 25.67 21.14
CA ASP A 489 3.65 27.07 21.15
C ASP A 489 3.15 27.84 19.91
N ASP A 490 3.24 29.16 19.97
CA ASP A 490 2.70 30.05 18.94
C ASP A 490 3.44 29.94 17.60
N ALA A 491 4.75 29.67 17.62
CA ALA A 491 5.55 29.49 16.40
C ALA A 491 5.13 28.22 15.64
N THR A 492 4.91 27.13 16.38
CA THR A 492 4.39 25.87 15.85
C THR A 492 2.96 26.06 15.34
N TYR A 493 2.10 26.72 16.12
CA TYR A 493 0.70 26.95 15.74
C TYR A 493 0.57 27.78 14.46
N ILE A 494 1.23 28.94 14.36
CA ILE A 494 1.13 29.80 13.17
C ILE A 494 1.62 29.07 11.92
N ARG A 495 2.76 28.36 11.99
CA ARG A 495 3.28 27.59 10.86
C ARG A 495 2.27 26.54 10.40
N ARG A 496 1.71 25.79 11.35
CA ARG A 496 0.73 24.73 11.10
C ARG A 496 -0.53 25.26 10.41
N VAL A 497 -1.12 26.34 10.92
CA VAL A 497 -2.36 26.93 10.37
C VAL A 497 -2.13 27.56 9.00
N TYR A 498 -1.01 28.24 8.77
CA TYR A 498 -0.69 28.79 7.44
C TYR A 498 -0.57 27.70 6.38
N LEU A 499 0.11 26.60 6.70
CA LEU A 499 0.25 25.45 5.81
C LEU A 499 -1.10 24.78 5.53
N ASP A 500 -1.98 24.67 6.53
CA ASP A 500 -3.28 24.02 6.38
C ASP A 500 -4.35 24.88 5.69
N VAL A 501 -4.31 26.20 5.86
CA VAL A 501 -5.30 27.10 5.27
C VAL A 501 -4.87 27.59 3.89
N GLN A 502 -3.61 27.96 3.73
CA GLN A 502 -3.10 28.65 2.52
C GLN A 502 -2.00 27.86 1.79
N GLY A 503 -1.52 26.75 2.36
CA GLY A 503 -0.46 25.93 1.74
C GLY A 503 0.88 26.63 1.61
N LEU A 504 1.09 27.71 2.37
CA LEU A 504 2.28 28.55 2.34
C LEU A 504 2.92 28.61 3.72
N LEU A 505 4.19 29.00 3.78
CA LEU A 505 4.84 29.33 5.03
C LEU A 505 4.43 30.73 5.49
N PRO A 506 4.27 30.97 6.79
CA PRO A 506 4.11 32.32 7.30
C PRO A 506 5.39 33.11 7.01
N ASN A 507 5.26 34.34 6.50
CA ASN A 507 6.43 35.19 6.34
C ASN A 507 7.01 35.58 7.72
N PRO A 508 8.30 35.90 7.83
CA PRO A 508 8.95 36.15 9.12
C PRO A 508 8.29 37.25 9.96
N GLN A 509 7.75 38.29 9.31
CA GLN A 509 7.09 39.40 10.01
C GLN A 509 5.74 38.96 10.62
N ALA A 510 4.97 38.14 9.92
CA ALA A 510 3.71 37.58 10.41
C ALA A 510 3.95 36.72 11.67
N ILE A 511 5.01 35.90 11.66
CA ILE A 511 5.42 35.11 12.84
C ILE A 511 5.73 36.03 14.02
N GLN A 512 6.57 37.04 13.82
CA GLN A 512 6.95 37.96 14.89
C GLN A 512 5.76 38.73 15.46
N ASN A 513 4.87 39.22 14.58
CA ASN A 513 3.65 39.93 14.97
C ASN A 513 2.70 39.03 15.78
N PHE A 514 2.57 37.77 15.40
CA PHE A 514 1.68 36.83 16.09
C PHE A 514 2.23 36.38 17.45
N ILE A 515 3.56 36.18 17.54
CA ILE A 515 4.22 35.86 18.81
C ILE A 515 4.14 37.04 19.78
N SER A 516 4.30 38.27 19.29
CA SER A 516 4.24 39.48 20.14
C SER A 516 2.81 39.87 20.53
N ASP A 517 1.79 39.41 19.81
CA ASP A 517 0.39 39.62 20.14
C ASP A 517 0.01 38.93 21.46
N LYS A 518 -0.54 39.73 22.38
CA LYS A 518 -0.95 39.29 23.73
C LYS A 518 -2.46 39.12 23.88
N ARG A 519 -3.25 39.36 22.82
CA ARG A 519 -4.72 39.20 22.87
C ARG A 519 -5.08 37.74 23.13
N ALA A 520 -6.04 37.50 24.02
CA ALA A 520 -6.48 36.16 24.39
C ALA A 520 -7.07 35.38 23.20
N ASN A 521 -7.68 36.08 22.24
CA ASN A 521 -8.32 35.51 21.05
C ASN A 521 -7.43 35.60 19.78
N LYS A 522 -6.10 35.75 19.93
CA LYS A 522 -5.21 35.94 18.77
C LYS A 522 -5.23 34.75 17.79
N ARG A 523 -5.44 33.52 18.30
CA ARG A 523 -5.48 32.29 17.48
C ARG A 523 -6.72 32.26 16.58
N GLU A 524 -7.85 32.72 17.09
CA GLU A 524 -9.12 32.88 16.38
C GLU A 524 -9.01 33.98 15.33
N LEU A 525 -8.45 35.15 15.69
CA LEU A 525 -8.22 36.26 14.76
C LEU A 525 -7.29 35.87 13.62
N LEU A 526 -6.23 35.11 13.89
CA LEU A 526 -5.33 34.58 12.87
C LEU A 526 -6.07 33.65 11.91
N VAL A 527 -6.81 32.66 12.43
CA VAL A 527 -7.58 31.71 11.60
C VAL A 527 -8.60 32.45 10.72
N GLN A 528 -9.33 33.42 11.30
CA GLN A 528 -10.28 34.24 10.56
C GLN A 528 -9.58 35.04 9.45
N SER A 529 -8.44 35.66 9.75
CA SER A 529 -7.67 36.40 8.75
C SER A 529 -7.22 35.51 7.59
N LEU A 530 -6.73 34.30 7.88
CA LEU A 530 -6.24 33.38 6.84
C LEU A 530 -7.35 32.81 5.97
N LEU A 531 -8.50 32.51 6.58
CA LEU A 531 -9.68 32.02 5.85
C LEU A 531 -10.34 33.13 5.03
N ASN A 532 -10.28 34.39 5.48
CA ASN A 532 -10.81 35.55 4.74
C ASN A 532 -9.93 35.96 3.56
N ASP A 533 -8.68 35.52 3.48
CA ASP A 533 -7.90 35.56 2.25
C ASP A 533 -8.42 34.50 1.28
N ASN A 534 -9.50 34.88 0.60
CA ASN A 534 -10.24 34.02 -0.32
C ASN A 534 -9.35 33.45 -1.43
N SER A 535 -8.34 34.22 -1.87
CA SER A 535 -7.47 33.78 -2.97
C SER A 535 -6.46 32.73 -2.50
N ALA A 536 -5.71 33.02 -1.44
CA ALA A 536 -4.73 32.06 -0.91
C ALA A 536 -5.40 30.76 -0.44
N TYR A 537 -6.57 30.87 0.22
CA TYR A 537 -7.41 29.73 0.56
C TYR A 537 -7.81 28.91 -0.68
N ALA A 538 -8.39 29.57 -1.69
CA ALA A 538 -8.88 28.90 -2.89
C ALA A 538 -7.74 28.17 -3.60
N GLN A 539 -6.57 28.80 -3.76
CA GLN A 539 -5.40 28.20 -4.40
C GLN A 539 -4.92 26.92 -3.70
N HIS A 540 -4.93 26.90 -2.36
CA HIS A 540 -4.50 25.74 -1.60
C HIS A 540 -5.52 24.59 -1.67
N TRP A 541 -6.78 24.89 -1.34
CA TRP A 541 -7.86 23.91 -1.32
C TRP A 541 -8.28 23.46 -2.73
N PHE A 542 -7.80 24.14 -3.77
CA PHE A 542 -7.94 23.72 -5.16
C PHE A 542 -7.40 22.31 -5.37
N SER A 543 -6.21 21.98 -4.83
CA SER A 543 -5.62 20.65 -5.00
C SER A 543 -6.42 19.55 -4.29
N PHE A 544 -6.93 19.82 -3.08
CA PHE A 544 -7.80 18.88 -2.35
C PHE A 544 -9.02 18.49 -3.20
N TRP A 545 -9.68 19.48 -3.79
CA TRP A 545 -10.85 19.24 -4.64
C TRP A 545 -10.51 18.68 -6.01
N ASN A 546 -9.38 19.07 -6.60
CA ASN A 546 -8.94 18.51 -7.86
C ASN A 546 -8.73 17.00 -7.76
N ASP A 547 -8.12 16.51 -6.68
CA ASP A 547 -7.89 15.09 -6.52
C ASP A 547 -9.22 14.32 -6.38
N ALA A 548 -10.15 14.85 -5.57
CA ALA A 548 -11.46 14.23 -5.36
C ALA A 548 -12.34 14.29 -6.62
N LEU A 549 -12.35 15.42 -7.33
CA LEU A 549 -13.16 15.63 -8.53
C LEU A 549 -12.47 15.16 -9.81
N ARG A 550 -11.32 14.49 -9.66
CA ARG A 550 -10.43 14.07 -10.74
C ARG A 550 -9.86 15.26 -11.55
N ASN A 551 -10.10 16.53 -11.21
CA ASN A 551 -9.87 17.66 -12.13
C ASN A 551 -8.38 17.93 -12.36
N ASP A 552 -7.94 17.89 -13.62
CA ASP A 552 -6.55 18.15 -14.02
C ASP A 552 -6.47 19.14 -15.19
N TYR A 553 -5.24 19.47 -15.59
CA TYR A 553 -4.94 20.38 -16.70
C TYR A 553 -4.58 19.66 -18.01
N THR A 554 -4.39 18.35 -17.93
CA THR A 554 -4.00 17.43 -19.02
C THR A 554 -4.51 16.03 -18.68
N GLY A 555 -4.60 15.13 -19.66
CA GLY A 555 -5.00 13.75 -19.42
C GLY A 555 -5.84 13.15 -20.54
N THR A 556 -6.02 11.84 -20.50
CA THR A 556 -6.68 11.06 -21.56
C THR A 556 -8.14 11.47 -21.73
N GLY A 557 -8.83 11.79 -20.63
CA GLY A 557 -10.20 12.32 -20.67
C GLY A 557 -10.34 13.63 -21.46
N TYR A 558 -9.34 14.51 -21.38
CA TYR A 558 -9.34 15.81 -22.07
C TYR A 558 -8.98 15.66 -23.56
N ILE A 559 -8.11 14.70 -23.89
CA ILE A 559 -7.69 14.43 -25.28
C ILE A 559 -8.82 13.76 -26.08
N THR A 560 -9.58 12.87 -25.44
CA THR A 560 -10.69 12.14 -26.07
C THR A 560 -11.99 12.95 -26.16
N GLY A 561 -12.03 14.15 -25.58
CA GLY A 561 -13.25 14.97 -25.51
C GLY A 561 -14.36 14.37 -24.63
N GLY A 562 -14.07 13.29 -23.89
CA GLY A 562 -15.00 12.69 -22.94
C GLY A 562 -15.15 13.52 -21.66
N ARG A 563 -14.14 14.36 -21.37
CA ARG A 563 -14.04 15.12 -20.13
C ARG A 563 -13.67 16.60 -20.37
N PHE A 564 -14.30 17.47 -19.59
CA PHE A 564 -14.09 18.93 -19.64
C PHE A 564 -13.45 19.44 -18.35
N GLY A 565 -12.66 20.52 -18.45
CA GLY A 565 -11.97 21.10 -17.30
C GLY A 565 -12.91 22.00 -16.50
N ILE A 566 -13.06 21.71 -15.21
CA ILE A 566 -13.92 22.50 -14.30
C ILE A 566 -13.11 23.54 -13.50
N SER A 567 -11.86 23.78 -13.88
CA SER A 567 -10.91 24.56 -13.08
C SER A 567 -11.36 26.01 -12.81
N LYS A 568 -11.97 26.69 -13.78
CA LYS A 568 -12.53 28.04 -13.59
C LYS A 568 -13.68 28.03 -12.59
N TRP A 569 -14.63 27.12 -12.77
CA TRP A 569 -15.78 26.95 -11.89
C TRP A 569 -15.36 26.57 -10.47
N LEU A 570 -14.42 25.63 -10.35
CA LEU A 570 -13.94 25.14 -9.05
C LEU A 570 -13.21 26.25 -8.29
N TYR A 571 -12.32 26.98 -8.97
CA TYR A 571 -11.61 28.09 -8.34
C TYR A 571 -12.58 29.18 -7.89
N GLY A 572 -13.53 29.58 -8.76
CA GLY A 572 -14.56 30.56 -8.42
C GLY A 572 -15.44 30.10 -7.25
N SER A 573 -15.82 28.82 -7.21
CA SER A 573 -16.62 28.24 -6.12
C SER A 573 -15.88 28.29 -4.78
N LEU A 574 -14.57 28.03 -4.76
CA LEU A 574 -13.77 28.12 -3.54
C LEU A 574 -13.51 29.57 -3.12
N LYS A 575 -13.14 30.44 -4.07
CA LYS A 575 -12.87 31.87 -3.82
C LYS A 575 -14.10 32.58 -3.24
N ASN A 576 -15.30 32.22 -3.71
CA ASN A 576 -16.56 32.81 -3.25
C ASN A 576 -17.19 32.07 -2.05
N ASN A 577 -16.50 31.11 -1.43
CA ASN A 577 -17.01 30.27 -0.34
C ASN A 577 -18.39 29.68 -0.63
N LYS A 578 -18.57 29.08 -1.81
CA LYS A 578 -19.84 28.49 -2.23
C LYS A 578 -20.33 27.46 -1.20
N PRO A 579 -21.59 27.56 -0.71
CA PRO A 579 -22.19 26.55 0.14
C PRO A 579 -22.03 25.14 -0.45
N TYR A 580 -21.62 24.19 0.37
CA TYR A 580 -21.26 22.86 -0.14
C TYR A 580 -22.43 22.09 -0.75
N ASP A 581 -23.66 22.32 -0.27
CA ASP A 581 -24.87 21.80 -0.90
C ASP A 581 -25.03 22.32 -2.35
N GLN A 582 -24.85 23.62 -2.58
CA GLN A 582 -24.88 24.19 -3.93
C GLN A 582 -23.71 23.70 -4.79
N PHE A 583 -22.52 23.58 -4.20
CA PHE A 583 -21.36 22.99 -4.86
C PHE A 583 -21.65 21.57 -5.37
N VAL A 584 -22.31 20.73 -4.57
CA VAL A 584 -22.72 19.37 -4.94
C VAL A 584 -23.83 19.41 -6.00
N LYS A 585 -24.85 20.26 -5.83
CA LYS A 585 -25.94 20.39 -6.81
C LYS A 585 -25.42 20.70 -8.20
N GLU A 586 -24.53 21.67 -8.31
CA GLU A 586 -23.92 22.08 -9.59
C GLU A 586 -22.98 21.01 -10.16
N LEU A 587 -22.43 20.09 -9.37
CA LEU A 587 -21.63 18.98 -9.90
C LEU A 587 -22.48 17.81 -10.38
N ILE A 588 -23.64 17.58 -9.77
CA ILE A 588 -24.56 16.47 -10.09
C ILE A 588 -25.53 16.84 -11.20
N SER A 589 -26.05 18.08 -11.19
CA SER A 589 -26.89 18.67 -12.23
C SER A 589 -26.17 19.86 -12.86
N PRO A 590 -25.14 19.61 -13.69
CA PRO A 590 -24.21 20.64 -14.09
C PRO A 590 -24.70 21.55 -15.22
N ASN A 591 -24.09 22.73 -15.26
CA ASN A 591 -24.01 23.56 -16.47
C ASN A 591 -22.69 23.29 -17.22
N LYS A 592 -22.45 24.01 -18.32
CA LYS A 592 -21.23 23.84 -19.14
C LYS A 592 -19.91 24.05 -18.37
N GLU A 593 -19.91 24.81 -17.28
CA GLU A 593 -18.69 25.10 -16.52
C GLU A 593 -18.36 24.03 -15.47
N SER A 594 -19.34 23.21 -15.10
CA SER A 594 -19.26 22.20 -14.02
C SER A 594 -19.44 20.74 -14.50
N GLU A 595 -19.76 20.53 -15.79
CA GLU A 595 -20.12 19.20 -16.31
C GLU A 595 -18.98 18.18 -16.31
N GLY A 596 -17.72 18.61 -16.21
CA GLY A 596 -16.56 17.71 -16.19
C GLY A 596 -16.52 16.73 -14.99
N PHE A 597 -17.32 17.02 -13.96
CA PHE A 597 -17.73 16.16 -12.85
C PHE A 597 -18.08 14.71 -13.23
N ILE A 598 -19.34 14.60 -13.59
CA ILE A 598 -20.06 13.37 -13.90
C ILE A 598 -19.81 12.87 -15.33
N LYS A 599 -19.08 13.63 -16.16
CA LYS A 599 -18.60 13.15 -17.45
C LYS A 599 -17.36 12.28 -17.27
N GLY A 600 -17.39 11.07 -17.81
CA GLY A 600 -16.32 10.07 -17.69
C GLY A 600 -15.31 10.11 -18.84
N ILE A 601 -14.27 9.29 -18.75
CA ILE A 601 -13.33 9.08 -19.85
C ILE A 601 -14.02 8.20 -20.91
N LYS A 602 -14.07 8.70 -22.15
CA LYS A 602 -14.51 7.92 -23.33
C LYS A 602 -13.30 7.20 -23.92
N TRP A 603 -13.06 6.00 -23.43
CA TRP A 603 -11.99 5.14 -23.94
C TRP A 603 -12.24 4.71 -25.38
N ARG A 604 -11.17 4.48 -26.15
CA ARG A 604 -11.25 3.95 -27.52
C ARG A 604 -11.14 2.42 -27.49
N GLY A 605 -11.91 1.74 -28.34
CA GLY A 605 -11.91 0.27 -28.43
C GLY A 605 -12.87 -0.40 -27.44
N THR A 606 -12.79 -1.72 -27.34
CA THR A 606 -13.61 -2.51 -26.40
C THR A 606 -13.16 -2.23 -24.98
N ILE A 607 -14.07 -1.70 -24.16
CA ILE A 607 -13.82 -1.44 -22.75
C ILE A 607 -14.69 -2.31 -21.87
N ASN A 608 -14.20 -2.53 -20.65
CA ASN A 608 -14.97 -3.27 -19.69
C ASN A 608 -16.24 -2.48 -19.29
N SER A 609 -17.38 -3.15 -19.12
CA SER A 609 -18.65 -2.47 -18.83
C SER A 609 -18.62 -1.66 -17.52
N SER A 610 -17.76 -2.02 -16.57
CA SER A 610 -17.53 -1.22 -15.34
C SER A 610 -16.83 0.11 -15.59
N GLN A 611 -16.28 0.31 -16.79
CA GLN A 611 -15.61 1.52 -17.24
C GLN A 611 -16.49 2.36 -18.18
N SER A 612 -17.78 2.04 -18.35
CA SER A 612 -18.71 2.91 -19.06
C SER A 612 -18.79 4.29 -18.40
N THR A 613 -19.14 5.33 -19.18
CA THR A 613 -19.15 6.71 -18.68
C THR A 613 -20.16 6.90 -17.54
N GLU A 614 -21.28 6.19 -17.61
CA GLU A 614 -22.38 6.22 -16.65
C GLU A 614 -22.00 5.49 -15.36
N MET A 615 -21.33 4.34 -15.47
CA MET A 615 -20.82 3.60 -14.32
C MET A 615 -19.70 4.36 -13.62
N GLN A 616 -18.80 5.00 -14.38
CA GLN A 616 -17.80 5.91 -13.82
C GLN A 616 -18.48 7.02 -13.01
N ALA A 617 -19.53 7.67 -13.55
CA ALA A 617 -20.27 8.72 -12.84
C ALA A 617 -20.85 8.22 -11.51
N ALA A 618 -21.52 7.06 -11.52
CA ALA A 618 -22.05 6.42 -10.33
C ALA A 618 -20.97 6.12 -9.28
N GLN A 619 -19.84 5.51 -9.69
CA GLN A 619 -18.71 5.23 -8.80
C GLN A 619 -18.13 6.51 -8.19
N ASN A 620 -17.94 7.56 -9.00
CA ASN A 620 -17.34 8.82 -8.53
C ASN A 620 -18.27 9.55 -7.56
N VAL A 621 -19.57 9.65 -7.86
CA VAL A 621 -20.54 10.30 -6.99
C VAL A 621 -20.64 9.55 -5.66
N ALA A 622 -20.70 8.22 -5.68
CA ALA A 622 -20.73 7.40 -4.49
C ALA A 622 -19.45 7.55 -3.64
N GLN A 623 -18.28 7.49 -4.28
CA GLN A 623 -17.00 7.60 -3.58
C GLN A 623 -16.82 9.00 -3.01
N VAL A 624 -16.99 10.04 -3.82
CA VAL A 624 -16.71 11.44 -3.41
C VAL A 624 -17.75 11.97 -2.43
N PHE A 625 -19.04 11.73 -2.64
CA PHE A 625 -20.06 12.40 -1.83
C PHE A 625 -20.67 11.51 -0.76
N LEU A 626 -20.61 10.18 -0.89
CA LEU A 626 -21.27 9.27 0.05
C LEU A 626 -20.29 8.43 0.86
N GLY A 627 -18.98 8.55 0.60
CA GLY A 627 -17.95 7.77 1.29
C GLY A 627 -18.16 6.28 1.08
N LEU A 628 -18.47 5.91 -0.17
CA LEU A 628 -18.88 4.58 -0.58
C LEU A 628 -18.12 4.11 -1.82
N ASN A 629 -17.57 2.90 -1.80
CA ASN A 629 -16.90 2.33 -2.96
C ASN A 629 -17.80 1.35 -3.74
N LEU A 630 -18.20 1.73 -4.96
CA LEU A 630 -19.00 0.88 -5.86
C LEU A 630 -18.17 0.09 -6.89
N LYS A 631 -16.83 0.16 -6.87
CA LYS A 631 -15.99 -0.48 -7.90
C LYS A 631 -16.13 -2.01 -7.93
N CYS A 632 -16.33 -2.66 -6.77
CA CYS A 632 -16.63 -4.09 -6.75
C CYS A 632 -18.02 -4.36 -7.34
N ALA A 633 -19.01 -3.63 -6.82
CA ALA A 633 -20.42 -3.70 -7.21
C ALA A 633 -20.64 -3.46 -8.71
N SER A 634 -19.76 -2.74 -9.42
CA SER A 634 -19.93 -2.50 -10.86
C SER A 634 -19.67 -3.71 -11.76
N CYS A 635 -19.06 -4.78 -11.25
CA CYS A 635 -18.80 -6.01 -12.01
C CYS A 635 -19.55 -7.22 -11.44
N HIS A 636 -19.70 -7.28 -10.12
CA HIS A 636 -20.37 -8.35 -9.38
C HIS A 636 -20.84 -7.81 -8.02
N ASP A 637 -21.70 -8.52 -7.30
CA ASP A 637 -22.07 -8.13 -5.94
C ASP A 637 -20.84 -7.96 -5.03
N SER A 638 -20.81 -6.90 -4.22
CA SER A 638 -19.65 -6.59 -3.39
C SER A 638 -19.36 -7.68 -2.35
N PHE A 639 -18.08 -7.99 -2.16
CA PHE A 639 -17.62 -8.94 -1.12
C PHE A 639 -17.30 -8.25 0.22
N ILE A 640 -17.43 -6.92 0.28
CA ILE A 640 -17.05 -6.11 1.44
C ILE A 640 -18.16 -5.16 1.90
N SER A 641 -19.35 -5.25 1.28
CA SER A 641 -20.52 -4.43 1.58
C SER A 641 -21.78 -5.11 1.02
N ASP A 642 -22.97 -4.62 1.37
CA ASP A 642 -24.24 -5.16 0.82
C ASP A 642 -24.58 -4.70 -0.60
N TRP A 643 -23.80 -3.77 -1.18
CA TRP A 643 -24.06 -3.25 -2.51
C TRP A 643 -23.98 -4.32 -3.60
N LYS A 644 -25.06 -4.43 -4.37
CA LYS A 644 -25.20 -5.40 -5.44
C LYS A 644 -24.87 -4.80 -6.80
N LEU A 645 -24.66 -5.70 -7.76
CA LEU A 645 -24.56 -5.35 -9.17
C LEU A 645 -25.76 -4.54 -9.64
N ASP A 646 -26.96 -5.00 -9.29
CA ASP A 646 -28.21 -4.34 -9.66
C ASP A 646 -28.32 -2.92 -9.06
N ASP A 647 -27.81 -2.68 -7.84
CA ASP A 647 -27.82 -1.36 -7.22
C ASP A 647 -26.87 -0.39 -7.93
N ALA A 648 -25.66 -0.85 -8.25
CA ALA A 648 -24.67 -0.05 -8.97
C ALA A 648 -25.17 0.34 -10.37
N TYR A 649 -25.76 -0.62 -11.10
CA TYR A 649 -26.35 -0.36 -12.41
C TYR A 649 -27.59 0.53 -12.33
N ALA A 650 -28.46 0.35 -11.33
CA ALA A 650 -29.62 1.22 -11.14
C ALA A 650 -29.23 2.67 -10.86
N PHE A 651 -28.13 2.88 -10.13
CA PHE A 651 -27.56 4.19 -9.89
C PHE A 651 -26.86 4.78 -11.13
N ALA A 652 -26.09 3.97 -11.87
CA ALA A 652 -25.48 4.36 -13.15
C ALA A 652 -26.55 4.79 -14.18
N ASN A 653 -27.68 4.09 -14.22
CA ASN A 653 -28.79 4.36 -15.13
C ASN A 653 -29.52 5.70 -14.86
N VAL A 654 -29.15 6.41 -13.78
CA VAL A 654 -29.58 7.80 -13.55
C VAL A 654 -28.87 8.75 -14.52
N PHE A 655 -27.60 8.49 -14.81
CA PHE A 655 -26.71 9.30 -15.66
C PHE A 655 -26.79 8.94 -17.15
N ALA A 656 -27.41 7.81 -17.48
CA ALA A 656 -27.47 7.27 -18.83
C ALA A 656 -28.58 7.93 -19.66
N ASP A 657 -28.31 8.18 -20.95
CA ASP A 657 -29.34 8.64 -21.91
C ASP A 657 -30.24 7.49 -22.39
N GLN A 658 -29.76 6.25 -22.30
CA GLN A 658 -30.49 5.04 -22.62
C GLN A 658 -30.44 4.07 -21.45
N THR A 659 -31.44 3.19 -21.32
CA THR A 659 -31.45 2.17 -20.29
C THR A 659 -30.25 1.25 -20.46
N LEU A 660 -29.45 1.11 -19.40
CA LEU A 660 -28.26 0.24 -19.42
C LEU A 660 -28.65 -1.24 -19.34
N GLU A 661 -27.99 -2.09 -20.12
CA GLU A 661 -27.99 -3.54 -19.87
C GLU A 661 -27.05 -3.85 -18.70
N ILE A 662 -27.43 -4.79 -17.83
CA ILE A 662 -26.59 -5.26 -16.74
C ILE A 662 -25.57 -6.26 -17.29
N HIS A 663 -24.27 -5.98 -17.08
CA HIS A 663 -23.19 -6.91 -17.39
C HIS A 663 -22.53 -7.40 -16.11
N LYS A 664 -22.15 -8.68 -16.08
CA LYS A 664 -21.27 -9.24 -15.06
C LYS A 664 -19.84 -9.22 -15.60
N CYS A 665 -19.05 -8.26 -15.14
CA CYS A 665 -17.83 -7.82 -15.82
C CYS A 665 -18.18 -7.43 -17.28
N ASP A 666 -17.76 -8.26 -18.26
CA ASP A 666 -18.00 -8.00 -19.68
C ASP A 666 -19.13 -8.87 -20.27
N LEU A 667 -19.67 -9.79 -19.48
CA LEU A 667 -20.70 -10.72 -19.93
C LEU A 667 -22.09 -10.08 -19.78
N PRO A 668 -22.82 -9.83 -20.89
CA PRO A 668 -24.19 -9.33 -20.82
C PRO A 668 -25.10 -10.34 -20.13
N THR A 669 -26.06 -9.87 -19.35
CA THR A 669 -27.01 -10.73 -18.62
C THR A 669 -28.38 -10.82 -19.30
N GLY A 670 -28.64 -10.03 -20.35
CA GLY A 670 -29.96 -9.88 -20.97
C GLY A 670 -30.97 -9.10 -20.14
N ARG A 671 -30.60 -8.66 -18.92
CA ARG A 671 -31.47 -7.87 -18.03
C ARG A 671 -31.15 -6.39 -18.17
N MET A 672 -32.20 -5.59 -18.35
CA MET A 672 -32.08 -4.14 -18.32
C MET A 672 -32.05 -3.63 -16.87
N ALA A 673 -31.18 -2.66 -16.61
CA ALA A 673 -31.04 -2.02 -15.32
C ALA A 673 -32.31 -1.23 -14.95
N GLY A 674 -32.73 -1.35 -13.70
CA GLY A 674 -33.69 -0.42 -13.11
C GLY A 674 -33.11 0.99 -12.99
N ARG A 675 -33.80 1.87 -12.30
CA ARG A 675 -33.32 3.23 -11.99
C ARG A 675 -33.56 3.52 -10.53
N GLY A 676 -32.53 3.98 -9.81
CA GLY A 676 -32.64 4.19 -8.38
C GLY A 676 -31.50 4.99 -7.79
N VAL A 677 -31.72 5.45 -6.55
CA VAL A 677 -30.68 6.02 -5.70
C VAL A 677 -30.17 4.95 -4.76
N LEU A 678 -28.93 5.09 -4.28
CA LEU A 678 -28.34 4.12 -3.35
C LEU A 678 -29.09 4.04 -2.01
N TYR A 679 -29.68 5.15 -1.56
CA TYR A 679 -30.43 5.22 -0.30
C TYR A 679 -31.88 5.62 -0.54
N ASN A 680 -32.76 4.63 -0.71
CA ASN A 680 -34.19 4.85 -1.01
C ASN A 680 -34.95 5.67 0.06
N SER A 681 -34.45 5.73 1.29
CA SER A 681 -35.01 6.55 2.38
C SER A 681 -34.84 8.06 2.17
N LEU A 682 -33.94 8.48 1.27
CA LEU A 682 -33.80 9.89 0.88
C LEU A 682 -34.83 10.31 -0.18
N GLY A 683 -35.38 9.34 -0.92
CA GLY A 683 -36.34 9.57 -1.98
C GLY A 683 -36.15 8.59 -3.12
N LYS A 684 -36.96 8.75 -4.17
CA LYS A 684 -36.86 8.00 -5.43
C LYS A 684 -36.84 8.99 -6.58
N ILE A 685 -36.16 8.63 -7.67
CA ILE A 685 -36.20 9.42 -8.91
C ILE A 685 -37.49 9.08 -9.64
N LYS A 686 -38.29 10.09 -9.97
CA LYS A 686 -39.53 9.94 -10.75
C LYS A 686 -39.20 9.42 -12.15
N GLU A 687 -40.12 8.68 -12.74
CA GLU A 687 -39.95 8.16 -14.10
C GLU A 687 -40.01 9.30 -15.13
N THR A 688 -38.84 9.67 -15.64
CA THR A 688 -38.68 10.60 -16.76
C THR A 688 -37.60 10.05 -17.69
N PRO A 689 -37.81 10.10 -19.02
CA PRO A 689 -36.79 9.72 -20.00
C PRO A 689 -35.68 10.79 -20.14
N ILE A 690 -35.89 12.01 -19.65
CA ILE A 690 -34.94 13.12 -19.78
C ILE A 690 -33.85 13.03 -18.69
N THR A 691 -32.59 12.89 -19.11
CA THR A 691 -31.43 12.77 -18.20
C THR A 691 -31.28 13.99 -17.29
N ALA A 692 -31.47 15.20 -17.83
CA ALA A 692 -31.35 16.44 -17.06
C ALA A 692 -32.32 16.46 -15.85
N ASP A 693 -33.59 16.10 -16.06
CA ASP A 693 -34.60 16.05 -14.98
C ASP A 693 -34.22 15.03 -13.90
N ARG A 694 -33.61 13.91 -14.28
CA ARG A 694 -33.13 12.91 -13.32
C ARG A 694 -31.96 13.43 -12.48
N LEU A 695 -31.03 14.15 -13.12
CA LEU A 695 -29.87 14.74 -12.44
C LEU A 695 -30.28 15.83 -11.46
N VAL A 696 -31.28 16.66 -11.80
CA VAL A 696 -31.88 17.64 -10.86
C VAL A 696 -32.46 16.93 -9.65
N GLN A 697 -33.27 15.88 -9.87
CA GLN A 697 -33.85 15.11 -8.78
C GLN A 697 -32.78 14.43 -7.92
N LEU A 698 -31.73 13.85 -8.53
CA LEU A 698 -30.63 13.26 -7.79
C LEU A 698 -29.88 14.31 -6.96
N ALA A 699 -29.60 15.47 -7.53
CA ALA A 699 -28.94 16.59 -6.84
C ALA A 699 -29.75 17.02 -5.60
N ASP A 700 -31.06 17.19 -5.75
CA ASP A 700 -31.96 17.54 -4.65
C ASP A 700 -32.05 16.44 -3.59
N ILE A 701 -31.99 15.15 -3.99
CA ILE A 701 -31.97 14.02 -3.06
C ILE A 701 -30.66 13.98 -2.25
N LEU A 702 -29.51 14.20 -2.90
CA LEU A 702 -28.21 14.09 -2.25
C LEU A 702 -27.97 15.17 -1.21
N VAL A 703 -28.45 16.40 -1.44
CA VAL A 703 -28.16 17.56 -0.56
C VAL A 703 -29.19 17.81 0.53
N GLN A 704 -30.11 16.87 0.74
CA GLN A 704 -31.04 16.96 1.86
C GLN A 704 -30.28 16.91 3.19
N LYS A 705 -30.69 17.72 4.17
CA LYS A 705 -30.08 17.74 5.52
C LYS A 705 -30.08 16.37 6.21
N LYS A 706 -31.10 15.54 5.94
CA LYS A 706 -31.16 14.16 6.46
C LYS A 706 -30.17 13.19 5.81
N ASN A 707 -29.50 13.58 4.71
CA ASN A 707 -28.44 12.80 4.12
C ASN A 707 -27.11 13.00 4.88
N GLY A 708 -26.97 12.33 6.01
CA GLY A 708 -25.75 12.38 6.80
C GLY A 708 -24.56 11.73 6.11
N ARG A 709 -24.72 10.95 5.03
CA ARG A 709 -23.58 10.48 4.23
C ARG A 709 -22.85 11.65 3.58
N LEU A 710 -23.60 12.60 3.01
CA LEU A 710 -23.01 13.76 2.37
C LEU A 710 -22.16 14.58 3.35
N TYR A 711 -22.78 14.99 4.46
CA TYR A 711 -22.14 15.89 5.40
C TYR A 711 -21.06 15.22 6.25
N ARG A 712 -21.27 13.99 6.73
CA ARG A 712 -20.23 13.27 7.49
C ARG A 712 -19.03 12.95 6.62
N THR A 713 -19.21 12.59 5.34
CA THR A 713 -18.09 12.29 4.44
C THR A 713 -17.20 13.52 4.28
N LEU A 714 -17.78 14.69 4.01
CA LEU A 714 -17.00 15.90 3.86
C LEU A 714 -16.32 16.30 5.18
N VAL A 715 -17.06 16.32 6.29
CA VAL A 715 -16.52 16.64 7.62
C VAL A 715 -15.35 15.71 7.96
N ASN A 716 -15.51 14.41 7.71
CA ASN A 716 -14.46 13.43 7.94
C ASN A 716 -13.21 13.69 7.11
N ARG A 717 -13.36 14.12 5.85
CA ARG A 717 -12.23 14.44 4.95
C ARG A 717 -11.54 15.75 5.28
N VAL A 718 -12.29 16.79 5.64
CA VAL A 718 -11.72 18.05 6.14
C VAL A 718 -10.96 17.78 7.43
N TRP A 719 -11.56 17.01 8.34
CA TRP A 719 -10.88 16.54 9.55
C TRP A 719 -9.62 15.75 9.21
N ALA A 720 -9.66 14.79 8.28
CA ALA A 720 -8.50 14.03 7.86
C ALA A 720 -7.39 14.90 7.26
N GLN A 721 -7.76 15.88 6.43
CA GLN A 721 -6.83 16.82 5.80
C GLN A 721 -6.10 17.65 6.85
N LEU A 722 -6.80 18.12 7.90
CA LEU A 722 -6.23 18.94 8.96
C LEU A 722 -5.50 18.11 10.04
N MET A 723 -6.11 17.02 10.49
CA MET A 723 -5.65 16.21 11.63
C MET A 723 -4.74 15.04 11.23
N GLY A 724 -4.64 14.73 9.93
CA GLY A 724 -3.84 13.67 9.34
C GLY A 724 -4.39 12.25 9.47
N ARG A 725 -5.61 12.10 9.99
CA ARG A 725 -6.43 10.89 9.97
C ARG A 725 -7.89 11.29 10.12
N GLY A 726 -8.80 10.64 9.39
CA GLY A 726 -10.24 10.86 9.57
C GLY A 726 -10.74 10.49 10.97
N ILE A 727 -11.95 10.91 11.30
CA ILE A 727 -12.73 10.31 12.39
C ILE A 727 -13.05 8.84 12.07
N VAL A 728 -13.45 8.60 10.81
CA VAL A 728 -13.55 7.29 10.18
C VAL A 728 -12.38 7.11 9.21
N GLU A 729 -11.73 5.94 9.23
CA GLU A 729 -10.62 5.60 8.33
C GLU A 729 -10.81 4.15 7.82
N PRO A 730 -10.63 3.85 6.51
CA PRO A 730 -10.37 4.77 5.41
C PRO A 730 -11.48 5.82 5.17
N VAL A 731 -11.13 7.02 4.72
CA VAL A 731 -12.10 8.11 4.48
C VAL A 731 -13.19 7.82 3.43
N ASP A 732 -13.00 6.77 2.62
CA ASP A 732 -13.92 6.31 1.57
C ASP A 732 -14.82 5.14 2.01
N VAL A 733 -14.75 4.75 3.29
CA VAL A 733 -15.53 3.64 3.85
C VAL A 733 -16.24 4.14 5.10
N MET A 734 -17.23 5.02 4.92
CA MET A 734 -17.96 5.65 6.03
C MET A 734 -18.82 4.69 6.86
N ASP A 735 -18.94 3.44 6.39
CA ASP A 735 -19.50 2.32 7.12
C ASP A 735 -18.61 1.79 8.24
N ASN A 736 -17.32 2.13 8.25
CA ASN A 736 -16.42 1.83 9.36
C ASN A 736 -16.81 2.60 10.63
N GLU A 737 -16.43 2.07 11.78
CA GLU A 737 -16.68 2.73 13.06
C GLU A 737 -15.83 4.01 13.21
N PRO A 738 -16.44 5.15 13.55
CA PRO A 738 -15.69 6.32 13.95
C PRO A 738 -15.10 6.12 15.34
N TRP A 739 -13.91 6.70 15.61
CA TRP A 739 -13.41 6.73 16.98
C TRP A 739 -14.27 7.60 17.91
N SER A 740 -15.02 8.57 17.35
CA SER A 740 -16.07 9.31 18.06
C SER A 740 -17.26 9.58 17.14
N GLN A 741 -18.34 8.82 17.31
CA GLN A 741 -19.58 9.01 16.56
C GLN A 741 -20.25 10.35 16.90
N ASP A 742 -20.26 10.74 18.18
CA ASP A 742 -20.92 11.98 18.60
C ASP A 742 -20.20 13.22 18.06
N LEU A 743 -18.87 13.25 18.04
CA LEU A 743 -18.14 14.37 17.42
C LEU A 743 -18.44 14.47 15.92
N LEU A 744 -18.42 13.33 15.20
CA LEU A 744 -18.71 13.31 13.77
C LEU A 744 -20.15 13.77 13.47
N ASP A 745 -21.11 13.29 14.25
CA ASP A 745 -22.52 13.65 14.12
C ASP A 745 -22.76 15.12 14.43
N TYR A 746 -22.16 15.64 15.52
CA TYR A 746 -22.24 17.05 15.88
C TYR A 746 -21.70 17.95 14.76
N LEU A 747 -20.48 17.70 14.29
CA LEU A 747 -19.86 18.49 13.22
C LEU A 747 -20.65 18.41 11.91
N ALA A 748 -21.17 17.23 11.55
CA ALA A 748 -21.98 17.06 10.36
C ALA A 748 -23.35 17.75 10.45
N TYR A 749 -24.02 17.64 11.60
CA TYR A 749 -25.29 18.33 11.84
C TYR A 749 -25.11 19.84 11.82
N ASP A 750 -24.09 20.35 12.51
CA ASP A 750 -23.78 21.76 12.59
C ASP A 750 -23.40 22.33 11.21
N PHE A 751 -22.58 21.61 10.46
CA PHE A 751 -22.23 21.98 9.08
C PHE A 751 -23.46 22.04 8.16
N ALA A 752 -24.33 21.02 8.18
CA ALA A 752 -25.55 20.97 7.36
C ALA A 752 -26.57 22.07 7.72
N ASN A 753 -26.60 22.51 8.98
CA ASN A 753 -27.57 23.51 9.45
C ASN A 753 -27.06 24.95 9.44
N ASN A 754 -25.75 25.17 9.30
CA ASN A 754 -25.14 26.50 9.25
C ASN A 754 -24.59 26.80 7.84
N GLY A 755 -25.44 26.64 6.83
CA GLY A 755 -25.15 27.04 5.45
C GLY A 755 -24.14 26.16 4.70
N SER A 756 -23.79 24.98 5.23
CA SER A 756 -22.78 24.09 4.64
C SER A 756 -21.47 24.83 4.32
N ASP A 757 -21.07 25.75 5.21
CA ASP A 757 -19.91 26.64 5.06
C ASP A 757 -18.61 25.94 5.46
N MET A 758 -17.75 25.71 4.47
CA MET A 758 -16.47 25.03 4.64
C MET A 758 -15.52 25.78 5.58
N LYS A 759 -15.44 27.11 5.43
CA LYS A 759 -14.54 27.95 6.21
C LYS A 759 -14.98 27.99 7.67
N ARG A 760 -16.29 27.97 7.92
CA ARG A 760 -16.82 27.85 9.29
C ARG A 760 -16.43 26.51 9.93
N LEU A 761 -16.59 25.39 9.22
CA LEU A 761 -16.17 24.06 9.69
C LEU A 761 -14.66 24.04 10.00
N MET A 762 -13.84 24.55 9.08
CA MET A 762 -12.40 24.66 9.29
C MET A 762 -12.06 25.54 10.49
N SER A 763 -12.72 26.68 10.66
CA SER A 763 -12.49 27.59 11.78
C SER A 763 -12.74 26.89 13.12
N GLN A 764 -13.83 26.13 13.25
CA GLN A 764 -14.12 25.35 14.46
C GLN A 764 -13.01 24.34 14.77
N ILE A 765 -12.50 23.65 13.76
CA ILE A 765 -11.41 22.67 13.94
C ILE A 765 -10.11 23.39 14.32
N LEU A 766 -9.68 24.37 13.54
CA LEU A 766 -8.39 25.07 13.68
C LEU A 766 -8.25 25.83 15.01
N THR A 767 -9.36 26.35 15.55
CA THR A 767 -9.39 27.07 16.83
C THR A 767 -9.56 26.15 18.05
N SER A 768 -9.88 24.86 17.86
CA SER A 768 -10.03 23.91 18.97
C SER A 768 -8.72 23.65 19.70
N LYS A 769 -8.79 23.40 21.01
CA LYS A 769 -7.64 22.92 21.80
C LYS A 769 -7.13 21.59 21.27
N THR A 770 -8.04 20.75 20.73
CA THR A 770 -7.75 19.46 20.11
C THR A 770 -6.79 19.59 18.92
N TYR A 771 -7.04 20.52 18.00
CA TYR A 771 -6.15 20.78 16.86
C TYR A 771 -4.80 21.32 17.32
N GLN A 772 -4.77 22.07 18.43
CA GLN A 772 -3.55 22.66 19.00
C GLN A 772 -2.69 21.66 19.78
N LEU A 773 -3.07 20.37 19.87
CA LEU A 773 -2.25 19.35 20.53
C LEU A 773 -0.94 19.07 19.77
N PRO A 774 0.11 18.59 20.46
CA PRO A 774 1.32 18.08 19.81
C PRO A 774 1.01 16.87 18.93
N THR A 775 1.70 16.76 17.78
CA THR A 775 1.50 15.62 16.89
C THR A 775 1.93 14.28 17.50
N VAL A 776 1.26 13.23 17.05
CA VAL A 776 1.49 11.84 17.42
C VAL A 776 2.13 11.10 16.26
N GLY A 777 3.21 10.38 16.53
CA GLY A 777 3.85 9.48 15.58
C GLY A 777 3.32 8.05 15.71
N PHE A 778 3.35 7.31 14.61
CA PHE A 778 2.99 5.89 14.54
C PHE A 778 4.18 5.11 13.98
N LYS A 779 4.39 3.88 14.47
CA LYS A 779 5.46 3.00 13.97
C LYS A 779 5.12 2.46 12.57
N GLU A 780 3.85 2.17 12.34
CA GLU A 780 3.35 1.63 11.07
C GLU A 780 2.06 2.31 10.64
N VAL A 781 1.85 2.39 9.32
CA VAL A 781 0.63 2.99 8.73
C VAL A 781 -0.62 2.16 9.03
N SER A 782 -0.47 0.84 9.14
CA SER A 782 -1.55 -0.11 9.50
C SER A 782 -2.26 0.26 10.81
N MET A 783 -1.56 0.93 11.73
CA MET A 783 -2.14 1.40 13.01
C MET A 783 -3.19 2.50 12.82
N LEU A 784 -3.15 3.25 11.71
CA LEU A 784 -4.14 4.29 11.42
C LEU A 784 -5.50 3.69 11.02
N THR A 785 -5.51 2.53 10.36
CA THR A 785 -6.74 1.84 9.92
C THR A 785 -7.16 0.71 10.84
N ALA A 786 -6.44 0.47 11.94
CA ALA A 786 -6.74 -0.58 12.88
C ALA A 786 -8.08 -0.33 13.61
N SER A 787 -8.86 -1.40 13.83
CA SER A 787 -10.15 -1.33 14.52
C SER A 787 -10.04 -0.90 15.99
N ASN A 788 -8.88 -1.13 16.61
CA ASN A 788 -8.56 -0.71 17.98
C ASN A 788 -7.84 0.65 18.04
N TYR A 789 -7.95 1.49 16.99
CA TYR A 789 -7.34 2.81 16.97
C TYR A 789 -7.82 3.68 18.14
N VAL A 790 -6.87 4.36 18.79
CA VAL A 790 -7.14 5.29 19.88
C VAL A 790 -6.64 6.68 19.50
N PHE A 791 -7.55 7.65 19.44
CA PHE A 791 -7.21 9.03 19.12
C PHE A 791 -6.45 9.68 20.29
N LYS A 792 -5.28 10.28 20.00
CA LYS A 792 -4.41 10.95 20.99
C LYS A 792 -4.01 12.36 20.59
N GLY A 793 -4.52 12.86 19.46
CA GLY A 793 -4.12 14.11 18.83
C GLY A 793 -3.85 13.96 17.34
N MET A 794 -3.47 15.08 16.72
CA MET A 794 -3.09 15.18 15.32
C MET A 794 -1.96 14.21 14.95
N THR A 795 -1.97 13.64 13.75
CA THR A 795 -0.86 12.82 13.24
C THR A 795 0.16 13.70 12.52
N LYS A 796 1.44 13.30 12.57
CA LYS A 796 2.47 13.98 11.77
C LYS A 796 2.15 13.84 10.28
N ARG A 797 2.08 14.96 9.56
CA ARG A 797 1.85 14.99 8.11
C ARG A 797 3.07 15.48 7.38
N ARG A 798 3.31 14.96 6.18
CA ARG A 798 4.25 15.56 5.24
C ARG A 798 3.57 16.70 4.49
N LEU A 799 4.37 17.69 4.08
CA LEU A 799 3.94 18.63 3.06
C LEU A 799 3.53 17.87 1.80
N THR A 800 2.41 18.27 1.20
CA THR A 800 2.05 17.77 -0.14
C THR A 800 3.07 18.25 -1.17
N ALA A 801 3.09 17.62 -2.35
CA ALA A 801 3.92 18.06 -3.47
C ALA A 801 3.80 19.57 -3.74
N GLU A 802 2.58 20.11 -3.69
CA GLU A 802 2.31 21.52 -3.89
C GLU A 802 2.84 22.38 -2.74
N GLN A 803 2.58 22.00 -1.49
CA GLN A 803 3.09 22.74 -0.32
C GLN A 803 4.63 22.74 -0.29
N PHE A 804 5.29 21.62 -0.64
CA PHE A 804 6.75 21.55 -0.70
C PHE A 804 7.31 22.47 -1.79
N ALA A 805 6.77 22.38 -3.01
CA ALA A 805 7.18 23.22 -4.13
C ALA A 805 6.97 24.72 -3.83
N ASP A 806 5.83 25.06 -3.24
CA ASP A 806 5.48 26.43 -2.87
C ASP A 806 6.33 26.94 -1.71
N ALA A 807 6.64 26.11 -0.71
CA ALA A 807 7.52 26.47 0.41
C ALA A 807 8.95 26.77 -0.07
N VAL A 808 9.50 25.97 -0.99
CA VAL A 808 10.80 26.25 -1.63
C VAL A 808 10.74 27.54 -2.44
N SER A 809 9.67 27.72 -3.22
CA SER A 809 9.45 28.90 -4.06
C SER A 809 9.41 30.19 -3.25
N GLN A 810 8.71 30.16 -2.13
CA GLN A 810 8.54 31.29 -1.22
C GLN A 810 9.82 31.59 -0.43
N SER A 811 10.54 30.55 0.01
CA SER A 811 11.69 30.71 0.92
C SER A 811 12.99 31.00 0.22
N PHE A 812 13.09 30.74 -1.08
CA PHE A 812 14.37 30.78 -1.78
C PHE A 812 14.27 31.32 -3.21
N PHE A 813 13.66 30.54 -4.11
CA PHE A 813 13.49 30.90 -5.52
C PHE A 813 12.34 30.11 -6.14
N PRO A 814 11.45 30.74 -6.94
CA PRO A 814 10.32 30.05 -7.57
C PRO A 814 10.72 28.80 -8.36
N LEU A 815 10.11 27.67 -8.03
CA LEU A 815 10.32 26.40 -8.74
C LEU A 815 9.68 26.42 -10.13
N TYR A 816 8.66 27.27 -10.32
CA TYR A 816 7.92 27.44 -11.57
C TYR A 816 7.95 28.91 -12.01
N SER A 817 8.12 29.13 -13.30
CA SER A 817 7.90 30.41 -13.95
C SER A 817 6.41 30.63 -14.24
N ASP A 818 6.01 31.88 -14.45
CA ASP A 818 4.64 32.24 -14.85
C ASP A 818 4.17 31.56 -16.13
N SER A 819 5.09 31.15 -17.01
CA SER A 819 4.77 30.41 -18.23
C SER A 819 4.32 28.97 -17.98
N ALA A 820 4.59 28.41 -16.80
CA ALA A 820 4.14 27.06 -16.42
C ALA A 820 2.67 27.00 -15.99
N LEU A 821 2.05 28.16 -15.71
CA LEU A 821 0.66 28.26 -15.31
C LEU A 821 -0.27 27.74 -16.41
N ALA A 822 -1.29 26.97 -16.01
CA ALA A 822 -2.32 26.47 -16.91
C ALA A 822 -3.36 27.56 -17.27
N VAL A 823 -2.90 28.75 -17.68
CA VAL A 823 -3.70 29.99 -17.81
C VAL A 823 -4.98 29.84 -18.65
N LYS A 824 -4.98 28.97 -19.67
CA LYS A 824 -6.16 28.72 -20.51
C LYS A 824 -7.34 28.11 -19.73
N MET A 825 -7.05 27.36 -18.68
CA MET A 825 -8.03 26.65 -17.84
C MET A 825 -8.29 27.36 -16.51
N LEU A 826 -7.63 28.50 -16.25
CA LEU A 826 -7.75 29.27 -15.02
C LEU A 826 -8.51 30.59 -15.30
N PRO A 827 -8.99 31.28 -14.25
CA PRO A 827 -9.49 32.65 -14.40
C PRO A 827 -8.44 33.59 -15.01
N THR A 828 -8.88 34.57 -15.80
CA THR A 828 -7.98 35.49 -16.52
C THR A 828 -7.21 36.43 -15.59
N ASP A 829 -7.75 36.69 -14.40
CA ASP A 829 -7.18 37.54 -13.37
C ASP A 829 -6.26 36.78 -12.39
N ILE A 830 -6.06 35.47 -12.55
CA ILE A 830 -5.31 34.62 -11.60
C ILE A 830 -3.91 35.15 -11.26
N LYS A 831 -3.24 35.81 -12.22
CA LYS A 831 -1.90 36.38 -12.03
C LYS A 831 -1.86 37.56 -11.07
N LYS A 832 -2.97 38.27 -10.89
CA LYS A 832 -3.06 39.41 -9.94
C LYS A 832 -3.05 38.93 -8.49
N ASP A 833 -3.46 37.68 -8.27
CA ASP A 833 -3.72 37.16 -6.94
C ASP A 833 -2.67 36.12 -6.47
N ILE A 834 -1.55 35.95 -7.20
CA ILE A 834 -0.50 34.98 -6.86
C ILE A 834 0.86 35.66 -6.71
N PRO A 835 1.63 35.37 -5.63
CA PRO A 835 2.97 35.94 -5.44
C PRO A 835 4.03 35.32 -6.36
N PHE A 836 3.77 34.11 -6.84
CA PHE A 836 4.58 33.35 -7.79
C PHE A 836 3.70 32.24 -8.40
N ALA A 837 4.19 31.52 -9.42
CA ALA A 837 3.46 30.40 -10.00
C ALA A 837 3.32 29.23 -9.01
N ARG A 838 2.19 29.19 -8.31
CA ARG A 838 1.84 28.14 -7.34
C ARG A 838 1.74 26.77 -8.00
N ALA A 839 2.27 25.75 -7.35
CA ALA A 839 2.29 24.37 -7.87
C ALA A 839 0.88 23.76 -8.05
N ALA A 840 -0.12 24.23 -7.30
CA ALA A 840 -1.52 23.83 -7.50
C ALA A 840 -2.08 24.28 -8.87
N LEU A 841 -1.49 25.31 -9.49
CA LEU A 841 -1.96 25.96 -10.71
C LEU A 841 -1.19 25.55 -11.98
N VAL A 842 -0.20 24.67 -11.84
CA VAL A 842 0.60 24.14 -12.94
C VAL A 842 0.21 22.70 -13.28
N LYS A 843 0.50 22.30 -14.52
CA LYS A 843 0.34 20.92 -14.98
C LYS A 843 1.17 19.97 -14.13
N ASN A 844 0.67 18.76 -13.91
CA ASN A 844 1.45 17.75 -13.22
C ASN A 844 2.72 17.42 -14.03
N ASP A 845 3.85 17.26 -13.34
CA ASP A 845 5.15 16.96 -13.94
C ASP A 845 5.86 15.84 -13.12
N PRO A 846 7.00 15.32 -13.59
CA PRO A 846 7.71 14.25 -12.87
C PRO A 846 8.10 14.62 -11.44
N PHE A 847 8.43 15.89 -11.17
CA PHE A 847 8.81 16.37 -9.84
C PHE A 847 7.62 16.31 -8.87
N LEU A 848 6.45 16.84 -9.25
CA LEU A 848 5.25 16.78 -8.43
C LEU A 848 4.74 15.34 -8.25
N THR A 849 4.85 14.52 -9.30
CA THR A 849 4.48 13.10 -9.25
C THR A 849 5.37 12.33 -8.27
N ALA A 850 6.69 12.57 -8.30
CA ALA A 850 7.64 11.98 -7.35
C ALA A 850 7.30 12.33 -5.90
N LEU A 851 6.88 13.58 -5.67
CA LEU A 851 6.42 14.08 -4.37
C LEU A 851 4.99 13.66 -3.98
N GLY A 852 4.32 12.84 -4.79
CA GLY A 852 3.04 12.23 -4.45
C GLY A 852 1.81 13.00 -4.91
N ARG A 853 1.91 13.91 -5.89
CA ARG A 853 0.72 14.42 -6.60
C ARG A 853 0.12 13.29 -7.45
N PRO A 854 -1.15 12.89 -7.24
CA PRO A 854 -1.74 11.77 -7.96
C PRO A 854 -1.98 12.13 -9.43
N ASN A 855 -2.01 11.11 -10.29
CA ASN A 855 -2.68 11.26 -11.58
C ASN A 855 -4.19 11.38 -11.32
N ARG A 856 -4.85 12.37 -11.90
CA ARG A 856 -6.27 12.64 -11.62
C ARG A 856 -7.17 12.03 -12.70
N GLU A 857 -6.81 10.86 -13.20
CA GLU A 857 -7.66 10.06 -14.10
C GLU A 857 -8.73 9.28 -13.30
N THR A 858 -8.43 8.99 -12.02
CA THR A 858 -9.35 8.37 -11.07
C THR A 858 -9.47 9.22 -9.81
N VAL A 859 -10.55 9.01 -9.04
CA VAL A 859 -10.78 9.72 -7.78
C VAL A 859 -9.67 9.39 -6.78
N SER A 860 -9.06 10.43 -6.21
CA SER A 860 -8.12 10.30 -5.09
C SER A 860 -8.59 11.20 -3.94
N THR A 861 -8.96 10.58 -2.82
CA THR A 861 -9.52 11.24 -1.62
C THR A 861 -8.58 11.17 -0.43
N SER A 862 -7.43 10.50 -0.60
CA SER A 862 -6.35 10.41 0.36
C SER A 862 -5.00 10.36 -0.37
N ARG A 863 -3.96 10.91 0.27
CA ARG A 863 -2.58 10.85 -0.21
C ARG A 863 -1.72 10.13 0.83
N THR A 864 -0.74 9.35 0.37
CA THR A 864 0.18 8.66 1.28
C THR A 864 1.18 9.66 1.88
N SER A 865 1.28 9.71 3.20
CA SER A 865 2.27 10.56 3.91
C SER A 865 3.64 9.90 4.10
N GLN A 866 3.87 8.73 3.50
CA GLN A 866 5.14 8.00 3.59
C GLN A 866 6.16 8.48 2.57
N ALA A 867 7.45 8.46 2.95
CA ALA A 867 8.53 8.60 1.97
C ALA A 867 8.43 7.47 0.96
N ASN A 868 8.63 7.79 -0.30
CA ASN A 868 8.86 6.79 -1.34
C ASN A 868 10.25 7.00 -1.96
N LEU A 869 10.77 5.96 -2.60
CA LEU A 869 12.09 5.97 -3.22
C LEU A 869 12.20 7.05 -4.32
N LEU A 870 11.12 7.27 -5.08
CA LEU A 870 11.11 8.23 -6.18
C LEU A 870 11.26 9.66 -5.67
N GLN A 871 10.61 10.03 -4.57
CA GLN A 871 10.81 11.30 -3.87
C GLN A 871 12.26 11.45 -3.41
N ALA A 872 12.85 10.42 -2.81
CA ALA A 872 14.23 10.50 -2.33
C ALA A 872 15.22 10.72 -3.48
N LEU A 873 15.02 10.05 -4.62
CA LEU A 873 15.81 10.26 -5.83
C LEU A 873 15.61 11.67 -6.39
N GLU A 874 14.36 12.11 -6.57
CA GLU A 874 14.04 13.44 -7.10
C GLU A 874 14.64 14.57 -6.24
N LEU A 875 14.58 14.46 -4.91
CA LEU A 875 15.18 15.45 -4.02
C LEU A 875 16.72 15.38 -3.97
N THR A 876 17.33 14.28 -4.39
CA THR A 876 18.81 14.13 -4.40
C THR A 876 19.42 14.57 -5.73
N ASN A 877 18.87 14.12 -6.86
CA ASN A 877 19.46 14.33 -8.18
C ASN A 877 18.45 14.79 -9.25
N GLY A 878 17.24 15.19 -8.85
CA GLY A 878 16.22 15.69 -9.76
C GLY A 878 16.68 16.97 -10.47
N VAL A 879 16.54 17.00 -11.79
CA VAL A 879 17.03 18.08 -12.65
C VAL A 879 16.35 19.41 -12.31
N LYS A 880 15.02 19.39 -12.13
CA LYS A 880 14.23 20.60 -11.84
C LYS A 880 14.64 21.21 -10.51
N PHE A 881 14.70 20.39 -9.46
CA PHE A 881 15.04 20.85 -8.13
C PHE A 881 16.45 21.42 -8.08
N ASN A 882 17.43 20.70 -8.62
CA ASN A 882 18.83 21.17 -8.69
C ASN A 882 18.97 22.47 -9.50
N TYR A 883 18.28 22.60 -10.63
CA TYR A 883 18.28 23.83 -11.42
C TYR A 883 17.73 25.02 -10.62
N THR A 884 16.61 24.83 -9.90
CA THR A 884 16.02 25.86 -9.04
C THR A 884 16.98 26.26 -7.93
N LEU A 885 17.61 25.29 -7.26
CA LEU A 885 18.56 25.56 -6.18
C LEU A 885 19.80 26.30 -6.68
N ASN A 886 20.37 25.89 -7.82
CA ASN A 886 21.52 26.56 -8.42
C ASN A 886 21.20 28.01 -8.84
N THR A 887 20.05 28.20 -9.48
CA THR A 887 19.62 29.53 -9.94
C THR A 887 19.36 30.47 -8.76
N GLY A 888 18.63 29.99 -7.75
CA GLY A 888 18.41 30.74 -6.51
C GLY A 888 19.73 31.06 -5.80
N ALA A 889 20.69 30.12 -5.77
CA ALA A 889 21.97 30.34 -5.10
C ALA A 889 22.76 31.49 -5.73
N LYS A 890 22.77 31.61 -7.07
CA LYS A 890 23.39 32.75 -7.77
C LYS A 890 22.79 34.09 -7.33
N ILE A 891 21.47 34.15 -7.21
CA ILE A 891 20.75 35.37 -6.77
C ILE A 891 21.05 35.68 -5.31
N TRP A 892 21.06 34.65 -4.44
CA TRP A 892 21.26 34.82 -3.01
C TRP A 892 22.69 35.23 -2.66
N VAL A 893 23.71 34.68 -3.34
CA VAL A 893 25.11 35.11 -3.19
C VAL A 893 25.28 36.58 -3.59
N ALA A 894 24.60 37.03 -4.64
CA ALA A 894 24.61 38.44 -5.03
C ALA A 894 23.91 39.34 -4.01
N LYS A 895 22.88 38.82 -3.32
CA LYS A 895 22.08 39.57 -2.33
C LYS A 895 22.74 39.67 -0.95
N TYR A 896 23.44 38.63 -0.50
CA TYR A 896 24.03 38.57 0.84
C TYR A 896 25.55 38.47 0.78
N SER A 897 26.24 39.50 1.27
CA SER A 897 27.69 39.61 1.26
C SER A 897 28.41 38.78 2.33
N THR A 898 27.68 38.29 3.34
CA THR A 898 28.20 37.49 4.46
C THR A 898 27.33 36.27 4.71
N SER A 899 27.95 35.16 5.12
CA SER A 899 27.24 33.91 5.40
C SER A 899 26.30 34.04 6.60
N ASP A 900 26.64 34.82 7.64
CA ASP A 900 25.78 35.02 8.82
C ASP A 900 24.42 35.64 8.46
N ALA A 901 24.43 36.69 7.62
CA ALA A 901 23.21 37.34 7.16
C ALA A 901 22.35 36.39 6.30
N LEU A 902 23.01 35.62 5.42
CA LEU A 902 22.36 34.64 4.56
C LEU A 902 21.70 33.52 5.37
N VAL A 903 22.41 32.93 6.33
CA VAL A 903 21.91 31.82 7.17
C VAL A 903 20.72 32.28 8.00
N ASN A 904 20.81 33.45 8.65
CA ASN A 904 19.68 34.01 9.40
C ASN A 904 18.45 34.24 8.51
N ALA A 905 18.65 34.79 7.30
CA ALA A 905 17.55 35.02 6.36
C ALA A 905 16.89 33.71 5.91
N LEU A 906 17.68 32.69 5.55
CA LEU A 906 17.17 31.37 5.15
C LEU A 906 16.39 30.69 6.28
N TYR A 907 16.93 30.66 7.50
CA TYR A 907 16.26 30.04 8.64
C TYR A 907 14.93 30.73 8.96
N ARG A 908 14.89 32.06 8.92
CA ARG A 908 13.66 32.82 9.15
C ARG A 908 12.62 32.55 8.05
N GLN A 909 13.03 32.50 6.79
CA GLN A 909 12.11 32.29 5.67
C GLN A 909 11.61 30.84 5.56
N ALA A 910 12.50 29.86 5.70
CA ALA A 910 12.18 28.44 5.51
C ALA A 910 11.60 27.76 6.77
N LEU A 911 12.14 28.10 7.94
CA LEU A 911 11.82 27.43 9.21
C LEU A 911 11.05 28.34 10.18
N GLY A 912 11.01 29.65 9.95
CA GLY A 912 10.25 30.59 10.78
C GLY A 912 10.93 30.97 12.10
N ARG A 913 12.22 30.66 12.26
CA ARG A 913 13.01 30.94 13.47
C ARG A 913 14.44 31.37 13.12
N ASN A 914 15.19 31.83 14.12
CA ASN A 914 16.65 31.98 13.97
C ASN A 914 17.35 30.61 14.07
N PRO A 915 18.53 30.44 13.44
CA PRO A 915 19.37 29.29 13.71
C PRO A 915 19.82 29.30 15.18
N SER A 916 19.92 28.13 15.80
CA SER A 916 20.62 27.97 17.07
C SER A 916 22.11 28.28 16.91
N SER A 917 22.82 28.55 18.01
CA SER A 917 24.26 28.81 17.98
C SER A 917 25.04 27.68 17.29
N ARG A 918 24.65 26.43 17.51
CA ARG A 918 25.27 25.25 16.86
C ARG A 918 24.95 25.17 15.37
N GLU A 919 23.70 25.43 14.98
CA GLU A 919 23.31 25.47 13.56
C GLU A 919 24.04 26.59 12.82
N MET A 920 24.19 27.76 13.44
CA MET A 920 24.95 28.87 12.88
C MET A 920 26.42 28.50 12.71
N GLU A 921 27.08 27.97 13.75
CA GLU A 921 28.49 27.59 13.68
C GLU A 921 28.74 26.56 12.56
N LEU A 922 27.88 25.54 12.47
CA LEU A 922 27.96 24.53 11.41
C LEU A 922 27.75 25.13 10.01
N ALA A 923 26.78 26.02 9.87
CA ALA A 923 26.51 26.70 8.61
C ALA A 923 27.68 27.58 8.15
N ILE A 924 28.26 28.38 9.05
CA ILE A 924 29.43 29.23 8.75
C ILE A 924 30.65 28.39 8.43
N ARG A 925 30.88 27.29 9.16
CA ARG A 925 31.97 26.35 8.87
C ARG A 925 31.86 25.76 7.46
N TYR A 926 30.64 25.49 7.01
CA TYR A 926 30.37 24.93 5.69
C TYR A 926 30.43 25.97 4.57
N LEU A 927 29.75 27.12 4.73
CA LEU A 927 29.67 28.18 3.72
C LEU A 927 30.95 29.03 3.61
N GLY A 928 31.80 29.01 4.64
CA GLY A 928 32.91 29.95 4.77
C GLY A 928 32.44 31.37 5.11
N LYS A 929 33.37 32.34 5.15
CA LYS A 929 33.05 33.75 5.45
C LYS A 929 32.27 34.44 4.32
N LYS A 930 32.55 34.05 3.08
CA LYS A 930 31.84 34.51 1.88
C LYS A 930 31.17 33.30 1.21
N PRO A 931 29.86 33.31 1.02
CA PRO A 931 29.15 32.16 0.46
C PRO A 931 29.49 31.98 -1.03
N SER A 932 29.76 30.74 -1.46
CA SER A 932 29.82 30.37 -2.88
C SER A 932 28.45 29.90 -3.38
N VAL A 933 28.27 29.86 -4.70
CA VAL A 933 27.00 29.40 -5.31
C VAL A 933 26.75 27.93 -4.96
N GLU A 934 27.77 27.08 -5.08
CA GLU A 934 27.68 25.65 -4.77
C GLU A 934 27.38 25.42 -3.28
N GLY A 935 28.06 26.16 -2.39
CA GLY A 935 27.83 26.05 -0.96
C GLY A 935 26.42 26.47 -0.55
N VAL A 936 25.88 27.55 -1.15
CA VAL A 936 24.50 27.97 -0.88
C VAL A 936 23.48 26.98 -1.45
N GLN A 937 23.71 26.46 -2.66
CA GLN A 937 22.87 25.43 -3.26
C GLN A 937 22.75 24.20 -2.33
N ASP A 938 23.89 23.65 -1.89
CA ASP A 938 23.92 22.47 -1.01
C ASP A 938 23.36 22.76 0.38
N PHE A 939 23.58 23.97 0.90
CA PHE A 939 23.04 24.37 2.19
C PHE A 939 21.51 24.49 2.17
N VAL A 940 20.94 25.06 1.11
CA VAL A 940 19.48 25.14 0.93
C VAL A 940 18.89 23.76 0.72
N TRP A 941 19.56 22.92 -0.09
CA TRP A 941 19.20 21.50 -0.21
C TRP A 941 19.12 20.84 1.18
N ALA A 942 20.14 20.98 2.02
CA ALA A 942 20.14 20.43 3.37
C ALA A 942 18.98 20.96 4.24
N ILE A 943 18.67 22.27 4.18
CA ILE A 943 17.53 22.85 4.90
C ILE A 943 16.21 22.23 4.43
N THR A 944 16.00 22.10 3.13
CA THR A 944 14.76 21.53 2.58
C THR A 944 14.57 20.04 2.93
N LEU A 945 15.66 19.34 3.26
CA LEU A 945 15.62 17.96 3.71
C LEU A 945 15.33 17.80 5.20
N LEU A 946 15.37 18.88 6.00
CA LEU A 946 15.07 18.80 7.42
C LEU A 946 13.61 18.35 7.65
N PRO A 947 13.35 17.49 8.67
CA PRO A 947 11.99 17.15 9.07
C PRO A 947 11.15 18.39 9.41
N GLU A 948 11.75 19.41 10.01
CA GLU A 948 11.08 20.70 10.33
C GLU A 948 10.57 21.42 9.08
N PHE A 949 11.28 21.28 7.94
CA PHE A 949 10.82 21.83 6.67
C PHE A 949 9.71 20.96 6.06
N GLN A 950 9.93 19.65 6.03
CA GLN A 950 9.07 18.70 5.29
C GLN A 950 7.78 18.30 6.02
N LEU A 951 7.66 18.56 7.32
CA LEU A 951 6.55 18.08 8.14
C LEU A 951 5.68 19.21 8.70
N ILE A 952 4.39 18.92 8.76
CA ILE A 952 3.41 19.64 9.58
C ILE A 952 3.35 18.90 10.92
N ILE A 953 3.88 19.54 11.96
CA ILE A 953 4.09 18.97 13.31
C ILE A 953 3.22 19.60 14.37
#